data_AF-A0A8H7NEL9-F1
#
_entry.id   AF-A0A8H7NEL9-F1
#
_cell.length_a   1.000
_cell.length_b   1.000
_cell.length_c   1.000
_cell.angle_alpha   90.00
_cell.angle_beta   90.00
_cell.angle_gamma   90.00
#
_symmetry.space_group_name_H-M   'P 1'
#
loop_
_entity.id
_entity.type
_entity.pdbx_description
1 polymer ?
#
loop_
_entity_poly.entity_id
_entity_poly.type
_entity_poly.pdbx_seq_one_letter_code
_entity_poly.pdbx_strand_id
1 'polypeptide(L)'
;MASSSPSSLVLRAAPCRNILDRPEFRSRTVDTHLALNNLKALFKAAVLKLDRRRLTCFIDTLDECDEQQALEMIRFFEDLTNTSTKNDIPLRICFSSRPYPHMMIPTSILLTLEDQPDHAADMKSYISNNLRIEDPKLAEELKLRIMQKASGVFMWVVVVIPILNNDDRWGHPTIKRQLEELPDSLSNLFKDILTRDKENPDDLLFSVLWVLYAKWPLTPEEYYHALWCGLKLRGRADAEIPDVSDTFVREKINRYIVTSSKGLVEVTKFRVPTVQFIHETVRDFLLKENGLGYILSHAGPKRNSICHDMLKQCCGVFLSLCSTLDINEGFRGSHPFRRYCSLNILHHANAAAEHIPQRSFLADLDLPILVQGLRLFQKPPRYTEAVSLTYILAREGLSKLIPTWLEICPNIHIYGEEYRHPLFAAVNESRHTTAALLGVAPGSPEYQLVKRMNASDIDDTPLSLACRLGDFGMVRLLLNSGDDPNHTNKQGSSLLWEALKGGHDSISALLIEGGADANRKFHLTNMYLGLASSKGYHATAKCLLERGAVVDSIAWSWQTPLLEASRNGHEDIVSLLVEAGADLTRTDQKGRTPLATASRRGSPDLVRLLIEHGSDVNAKDKQDSTPLALALRAGRWQAAKTLIENGADFNLSDLDGYPLLLRSSREGHGDVVELLIQHGEDASMLPEPPVQEPTRNPLEDYEPSPELPIGPETFDNIFMRFL
;
A
#
# COMPACT_ATOMS: atom_id res chain seq x y z
N MET A 1 26.74 -53.80 -31.39
CA MET A 1 27.53 -53.45 -30.18
C MET A 1 27.66 -51.93 -30.13
N ALA A 2 27.58 -51.39 -28.92
CA ALA A 2 27.13 -50.05 -28.57
C ALA A 2 27.84 -48.87 -29.25
N SER A 3 27.04 -47.86 -29.65
CA SER A 3 27.48 -46.45 -29.62
C SER A 3 26.41 -45.65 -28.89
N SER A 4 26.80 -45.11 -27.74
CA SER A 4 25.97 -44.38 -26.80
C SER A 4 25.82 -42.92 -27.23
N SER A 5 24.60 -42.52 -27.56
CA SER A 5 24.21 -41.12 -27.76
C SER A 5 23.93 -40.43 -26.40
N PRO A 6 24.44 -39.22 -26.15
CA PRO A 6 24.14 -38.49 -24.92
C PRO A 6 22.74 -37.89 -25.00
N SER A 7 21.88 -38.29 -24.06
CA SER A 7 20.50 -37.85 -23.93
C SER A 7 20.42 -36.34 -23.65
N SER A 8 20.03 -35.54 -24.64
CA SER A 8 19.70 -34.12 -24.47
C SER A 8 18.32 -33.99 -23.81
N LEU A 9 18.28 -33.60 -22.54
CA LEU A 9 17.03 -33.29 -21.86
C LEU A 9 16.57 -31.88 -22.31
N VAL A 10 15.72 -31.82 -23.33
CA VAL A 10 15.07 -30.57 -23.77
C VAL A 10 13.96 -30.26 -22.77
N LEU A 11 14.21 -29.37 -21.82
CA LEU A 11 13.18 -28.77 -20.98
C LEU A 11 12.42 -27.73 -21.80
N ARG A 12 11.43 -28.17 -22.59
CA ARG A 12 10.36 -27.29 -23.06
C ARG A 12 9.49 -26.96 -21.84
N ALA A 13 9.43 -25.69 -21.48
CA ALA A 13 8.57 -25.23 -20.40
C ALA A 13 7.09 -25.39 -20.80
N ALA A 14 6.46 -26.50 -20.38
CA ALA A 14 5.02 -26.64 -20.27
C ALA A 14 4.68 -27.66 -19.17
N PRO A 15 3.63 -27.44 -18.37
CA PRO A 15 3.41 -26.30 -17.50
C PRO A 15 3.93 -26.62 -16.07
N CYS A 16 4.67 -25.70 -15.44
CA CYS A 16 5.06 -25.80 -14.02
C CYS A 16 3.87 -25.82 -13.02
N ARG A 17 2.62 -25.85 -13.52
CA ARG A 17 1.40 -25.93 -12.72
C ARG A 17 1.34 -27.21 -11.86
N ASN A 18 1.75 -28.35 -12.41
CA ASN A 18 1.69 -29.64 -11.70
C ASN A 18 2.71 -29.77 -10.54
N ILE A 19 3.78 -28.96 -10.53
CA ILE A 19 4.74 -28.91 -9.41
C ILE A 19 4.26 -27.93 -8.32
N LEU A 20 3.62 -26.82 -8.75
CA LEU A 20 2.98 -25.84 -7.86
C LEU A 20 1.68 -26.35 -7.21
N ASP A 21 1.08 -27.43 -7.75
CA ASP A 21 -0.14 -28.05 -7.22
C ASP A 21 0.12 -29.10 -6.11
N ARG A 22 1.37 -29.31 -5.68
CA ARG A 22 1.65 -30.14 -4.51
C ARG A 22 1.07 -29.49 -3.23
N PRO A 23 0.39 -30.26 -2.36
CA PRO A 23 -0.27 -29.71 -1.17
C PRO A 23 0.70 -29.00 -0.20
N GLU A 24 1.99 -29.32 -0.27
CA GLU A 24 3.08 -28.66 0.45
C GLU A 24 3.26 -27.17 0.09
N PHE A 25 2.83 -26.74 -1.11
CA PHE A 25 2.92 -25.36 -1.60
C PHE A 25 1.56 -24.63 -1.62
N ARG A 26 0.48 -25.28 -1.14
CA ARG A 26 -0.83 -24.64 -0.99
C ARG A 26 -0.96 -24.05 0.41
N SER A 27 -0.37 -22.87 0.62
CA SER A 27 -0.68 -22.03 1.78
C SER A 27 -0.28 -20.58 1.55
N ARG A 28 -1.31 -19.72 1.61
CA ARG A 28 -1.34 -18.26 1.74
C ARG A 28 -0.86 -17.46 0.51
N THR A 29 -1.73 -16.53 0.13
CA THR A 29 -1.50 -15.46 -0.84
C THR A 29 -0.16 -14.80 -0.61
N VAL A 30 0.77 -15.03 -1.54
CA VAL A 30 2.11 -14.46 -1.53
C VAL A 30 2.24 -13.55 -2.75
N ASP A 31 2.66 -12.32 -2.50
CA ASP A 31 3.22 -11.36 -3.43
C ASP A 31 3.82 -12.02 -4.67
N THR A 32 3.34 -11.64 -5.85
CA THR A 32 3.88 -12.10 -7.14
C THR A 32 5.38 -11.82 -7.27
N HIS A 33 5.89 -10.78 -6.62
CA HIS A 33 7.33 -10.49 -6.53
C HIS A 33 8.11 -11.47 -5.65
N LEU A 34 7.50 -11.96 -4.56
CA LEU A 34 8.12 -12.96 -3.69
C LEU A 34 8.12 -14.35 -4.37
N ALA A 35 7.10 -14.64 -5.20
CA ALA A 35 7.03 -15.89 -5.97
C ALA A 35 8.16 -16.02 -7.02
N LEU A 36 8.48 -14.95 -7.77
CA LEU A 36 9.54 -14.99 -8.78
C LEU A 36 10.94 -15.17 -8.16
N ASN A 37 11.23 -14.47 -7.06
CA ASN A 37 12.50 -14.61 -6.35
C ASN A 37 12.65 -16.02 -5.75
N ASN A 38 11.57 -16.60 -5.24
CA ASN A 38 11.54 -17.99 -4.78
C ASN A 38 11.78 -18.97 -5.94
N LEU A 39 11.19 -18.73 -7.12
CA LEU A 39 11.44 -19.52 -8.33
C LEU A 39 12.90 -19.42 -8.80
N LYS A 40 13.46 -18.21 -8.85
CA LYS A 40 14.88 -17.97 -9.18
C LYS A 40 15.80 -18.71 -8.20
N ALA A 41 15.51 -18.64 -6.90
CA ALA A 41 16.26 -19.34 -5.86
C ALA A 41 16.14 -20.87 -5.99
N LEU A 42 14.94 -21.39 -6.23
CA LEU A 42 14.69 -22.82 -6.42
C LEU A 42 15.42 -23.35 -7.66
N PHE A 43 15.34 -22.63 -8.78
CA PHE A 43 16.02 -23.00 -10.02
C PHE A 43 17.54 -23.00 -9.82
N LYS A 44 18.10 -21.95 -9.21
CA LYS A 44 19.53 -21.89 -8.85
C LYS A 44 19.93 -23.09 -7.98
N ALA A 45 19.15 -23.41 -6.94
CA ALA A 45 19.42 -24.55 -6.07
C ALA A 45 19.34 -25.90 -6.80
N ALA A 46 18.41 -26.04 -7.76
CA ALA A 46 18.28 -27.25 -8.57
C ALA A 46 19.48 -27.42 -9.52
N VAL A 47 19.91 -26.35 -10.19
CA VAL A 47 21.08 -26.36 -11.08
C VAL A 47 22.35 -26.71 -10.32
N LEU A 48 22.56 -26.14 -9.14
CA LEU A 48 23.74 -26.44 -8.30
C LEU A 48 23.81 -27.90 -7.82
N LYS A 49 22.69 -28.64 -7.88
CA LYS A 49 22.63 -30.07 -7.55
C LYS A 49 22.85 -31.01 -8.76
N LEU A 50 23.07 -30.46 -9.95
CA LEU A 50 23.25 -31.27 -11.17
C LEU A 50 24.60 -31.99 -11.23
N ASP A 51 25.59 -31.53 -10.44
CA ASP A 51 26.95 -32.07 -10.43
C ASP A 51 27.50 -32.16 -11.87
N ARG A 52 27.93 -33.33 -12.36
CA ARG A 52 28.47 -33.50 -13.72
C ARG A 52 27.43 -33.59 -14.84
N ARG A 53 26.12 -33.44 -14.55
CA ARG A 53 25.07 -33.57 -15.58
C ARG A 53 24.95 -32.26 -16.38
N ARG A 54 25.02 -32.39 -17.71
CA ARG A 54 24.85 -31.25 -18.62
C ARG A 54 23.39 -30.82 -18.69
N LEU A 55 23.15 -29.52 -18.52
CA LEU A 55 21.86 -28.89 -18.75
C LEU A 55 22.02 -27.77 -19.79
N THR A 56 21.19 -27.80 -20.83
CA THR A 56 21.06 -26.71 -21.79
C THR A 56 19.63 -26.16 -21.71
N CYS A 57 19.49 -24.87 -21.42
CA CYS A 57 18.20 -24.19 -21.41
C CYS A 57 18.09 -23.32 -22.66
N PHE A 58 16.99 -23.50 -23.42
CA PHE A 58 16.61 -22.59 -24.48
C PHE A 58 15.53 -21.66 -23.95
N ILE A 59 15.81 -20.37 -23.98
CA ILE A 59 14.92 -19.30 -23.54
C ILE A 59 14.50 -18.58 -24.80
N ASP A 60 13.38 -19.02 -25.34
CA ASP A 60 12.59 -18.29 -26.31
C ASP A 60 11.85 -17.19 -25.54
N THR A 61 11.62 -16.01 -26.14
CA THR A 61 10.86 -14.86 -25.59
C THR A 61 11.62 -13.76 -24.86
N LEU A 62 12.96 -13.67 -24.99
CA LEU A 62 13.67 -12.52 -24.41
C LEU A 62 13.20 -11.18 -25.02
N ASP A 63 12.69 -11.22 -26.24
CA ASP A 63 12.12 -10.08 -26.97
C ASP A 63 10.68 -9.73 -26.63
N GLU A 64 10.01 -10.55 -25.82
CA GLU A 64 8.68 -10.27 -25.26
C GLU A 64 8.76 -9.56 -23.90
N CYS A 65 9.96 -9.43 -23.33
CA CYS A 65 10.19 -8.75 -22.05
C CYS A 65 10.37 -7.23 -22.26
N ASP A 66 9.95 -6.45 -21.25
CA ASP A 66 10.42 -5.06 -21.14
C ASP A 66 11.95 -5.04 -21.03
N GLU A 67 12.60 -3.99 -21.54
CA GLU A 67 14.06 -3.89 -21.59
C GLU A 67 14.70 -4.09 -20.20
N GLN A 68 14.09 -3.55 -19.14
CA GLN A 68 14.60 -3.70 -17.79
C GLN A 68 14.41 -5.14 -17.26
N GLN A 69 13.30 -5.79 -17.61
CA GLN A 69 13.05 -7.19 -17.25
C GLN A 69 14.00 -8.14 -18.00
N ALA A 70 14.25 -7.89 -19.28
CA ALA A 70 15.21 -8.62 -20.09
C ALA A 70 16.62 -8.52 -19.48
N LEU A 71 17.02 -7.30 -19.09
CA LEU A 71 18.31 -7.05 -18.45
C LEU A 71 18.45 -7.78 -17.11
N GLU A 72 17.41 -7.77 -16.27
CA GLU A 72 17.41 -8.52 -15.00
C GLU A 72 17.46 -10.04 -15.21
N MET A 73 16.78 -10.55 -16.24
CA MET A 73 16.80 -11.97 -16.57
C MET A 73 18.17 -12.40 -17.08
N ILE A 74 18.77 -11.63 -17.99
CA ILE A 74 20.14 -11.87 -18.48
C ILE A 74 21.11 -11.92 -17.30
N ARG A 75 21.10 -10.89 -16.42
CA ARG A 75 21.97 -10.83 -15.24
C ARG A 75 21.82 -12.05 -14.34
N PHE A 76 20.58 -12.49 -14.09
CA PHE A 76 20.34 -13.70 -13.29
C PHE A 76 20.99 -14.95 -13.91
N PHE A 77 20.87 -15.16 -15.22
CA PHE A 77 21.45 -16.32 -15.90
C PHE A 77 22.96 -16.21 -16.08
N GLU A 78 23.52 -15.00 -16.26
CA GLU A 78 24.97 -14.74 -16.20
C GLU A 78 25.53 -15.11 -14.82
N ASP A 79 24.93 -14.64 -13.74
CA ASP A 79 25.34 -14.99 -12.38
C ASP A 79 25.24 -16.49 -12.13
N LEU A 80 24.19 -17.14 -12.63
CA LEU A 80 24.00 -18.58 -12.48
C LEU A 80 25.05 -19.37 -13.26
N THR A 81 25.35 -18.99 -14.51
CA THR A 81 26.37 -19.65 -15.34
C THR A 81 27.77 -19.44 -14.78
N ASN A 82 28.09 -18.23 -14.29
CA ASN A 82 29.33 -17.95 -13.56
C ASN A 82 29.47 -18.82 -12.30
N THR A 83 28.40 -18.92 -11.51
CA THR A 83 28.39 -19.77 -10.30
C THR A 83 28.54 -21.25 -10.69
N SER A 84 27.87 -21.70 -11.75
CA SER A 84 27.92 -23.09 -12.22
C SER A 84 29.32 -23.45 -12.74
N THR A 85 29.95 -22.55 -13.48
CA THR A 85 31.33 -22.73 -13.99
C THR A 85 32.34 -22.85 -12.85
N LYS A 86 32.22 -22.04 -11.79
CA LYS A 86 33.06 -22.14 -10.59
C LYS A 86 32.91 -23.49 -9.86
N ASN A 87 31.74 -24.12 -9.97
CA ASN A 87 31.45 -25.43 -9.36
C ASN A 87 31.61 -26.60 -10.36
N ASP A 88 32.22 -26.37 -11.53
CA ASP A 88 32.42 -27.37 -12.59
C ASP A 88 31.12 -28.04 -13.09
N ILE A 89 30.01 -27.30 -13.05
CA ILE A 89 28.69 -27.76 -13.50
C ILE A 89 28.47 -27.32 -14.97
N PRO A 90 28.27 -28.27 -15.91
CA PRO A 90 28.12 -27.95 -17.32
C PRO A 90 26.72 -27.40 -17.66
N LEU A 91 26.51 -26.10 -17.41
CA LEU A 91 25.29 -25.37 -17.74
C LEU A 91 25.47 -24.52 -19.02
N ARG A 92 24.50 -24.58 -19.94
CA ARG A 92 24.40 -23.68 -21.10
C ARG A 92 23.04 -23.00 -21.12
N ILE A 93 23.04 -21.69 -21.33
CA ILE A 93 21.83 -20.90 -21.54
C ILE A 93 21.88 -20.32 -22.95
N CYS A 94 20.87 -20.62 -23.74
CA CYS A 94 20.72 -20.15 -25.11
C CYS A 94 19.50 -19.23 -25.16
N PHE A 95 19.72 -17.96 -25.43
CA PHE A 95 18.64 -17.00 -25.66
C PHE A 95 18.30 -16.98 -27.15
N SER A 96 17.03 -17.25 -27.47
CA SER A 96 16.46 -16.99 -28.79
C SER A 96 15.84 -15.60 -28.72
N SER A 97 16.44 -14.64 -29.41
CA SER A 97 15.96 -13.26 -29.43
C SER A 97 16.32 -12.56 -30.73
N ARG A 98 15.59 -11.49 -31.03
CA ARG A 98 16.00 -10.51 -32.05
C ARG A 98 17.29 -9.77 -31.64
N PRO A 99 17.98 -9.11 -32.58
CA PRO A 99 19.21 -8.38 -32.29
C PRO A 99 18.93 -7.24 -31.31
N TYR A 100 19.59 -7.26 -30.16
CA TYR A 100 19.62 -6.15 -29.21
C TYR A 100 20.96 -5.43 -29.30
N PRO A 101 21.07 -4.36 -30.11
CA PRO A 101 22.36 -3.72 -30.38
C PRO A 101 23.04 -3.11 -29.14
N HIS A 102 22.28 -2.89 -28.06
CA HIS A 102 22.74 -2.29 -26.81
C HIS A 102 22.90 -3.31 -25.66
N MET A 103 22.43 -4.56 -25.80
CA MET A 103 22.61 -5.60 -24.78
C MET A 103 23.77 -6.51 -25.13
N MET A 104 24.95 -6.16 -24.61
CA MET A 104 26.16 -6.97 -24.74
C MET A 104 26.23 -7.97 -23.59
N ILE A 105 26.21 -9.27 -23.91
CA ILE A 105 26.51 -10.37 -22.97
C ILE A 105 27.99 -10.72 -23.15
N PRO A 106 28.90 -10.30 -22.25
CA PRO A 106 30.34 -10.35 -22.47
C PRO A 106 30.90 -11.76 -22.74
N THR A 107 30.24 -12.79 -22.24
CA THR A 107 30.67 -14.19 -22.33
C THR A 107 29.75 -15.06 -23.20
N SER A 108 29.06 -14.47 -24.18
CA SER A 108 28.15 -15.21 -25.07
C SER A 108 28.75 -15.56 -26.43
N ILE A 109 28.13 -16.51 -27.12
CA ILE A 109 28.33 -16.80 -28.54
C ILE A 109 27.05 -16.36 -29.25
N LEU A 110 27.17 -15.42 -30.20
CA LEU A 110 26.05 -15.00 -31.03
C LEU A 110 25.93 -15.93 -32.24
N LEU A 111 24.73 -16.44 -32.49
CA LEU A 111 24.40 -17.28 -33.65
C LEU A 111 23.25 -16.62 -34.42
N THR A 112 23.50 -16.20 -35.66
CA THR A 112 22.47 -15.70 -36.58
C THR A 112 21.97 -16.87 -37.44
N LEU A 113 20.70 -17.24 -37.24
CA LEU A 113 20.10 -18.39 -37.93
C LEU A 113 19.69 -18.10 -39.39
N GLU A 114 19.44 -16.83 -39.73
CA GLU A 114 19.00 -16.40 -41.07
C GLU A 114 20.00 -16.73 -42.18
N ASP A 115 21.30 -16.76 -41.84
CA ASP A 115 22.40 -17.07 -42.76
C ASP A 115 22.68 -18.57 -42.89
N GLN A 116 21.95 -19.42 -42.18
CA GLN A 116 22.14 -20.88 -42.24
C GLN A 116 21.48 -21.46 -43.50
N PRO A 117 22.13 -22.42 -44.19
CA PRO A 117 21.61 -22.99 -45.42
C PRO A 117 20.25 -23.70 -45.24
N ASP A 118 20.01 -24.25 -44.05
CA ASP A 118 18.76 -24.94 -43.71
C ASP A 118 17.56 -23.98 -43.64
N HIS A 119 17.77 -22.70 -43.30
CA HIS A 119 16.70 -21.69 -43.25
C HIS A 119 16.07 -21.45 -44.63
N ALA A 120 16.89 -21.38 -45.67
CA ALA A 120 16.42 -21.26 -47.05
C ALA A 120 15.67 -22.52 -47.51
N ALA A 121 16.09 -23.70 -47.05
CA ALA A 121 15.41 -24.96 -47.33
C ALA A 121 14.04 -25.03 -46.64
N ASP A 122 13.94 -24.56 -45.40
CA ASP A 122 12.70 -24.50 -44.63
C ASP A 122 11.68 -23.55 -45.26
N MET A 123 12.10 -22.35 -45.69
CA MET A 123 11.24 -21.44 -46.46
C MET A 123 10.73 -22.09 -47.74
N LYS A 124 11.63 -22.74 -48.50
CA LYS A 124 11.27 -23.42 -49.75
C LYS A 124 10.25 -24.55 -49.51
N SER A 125 10.43 -25.32 -48.45
CA SER A 125 9.51 -26.37 -48.00
C SER A 125 8.14 -25.78 -47.62
N TYR A 126 8.13 -24.70 -46.84
CA TYR A 126 6.89 -24.01 -46.46
C TYR A 126 6.12 -23.48 -47.67
N ILE A 127 6.81 -22.84 -48.63
CA ILE A 127 6.18 -22.34 -49.87
C ILE A 127 5.54 -23.49 -50.64
N SER A 128 6.28 -24.58 -50.85
CA SER A 128 5.78 -25.74 -51.59
C SER A 128 4.58 -26.41 -50.92
N ASN A 129 4.49 -26.40 -49.59
CA ASN A 129 3.38 -27.04 -48.86
C ASN A 129 2.13 -26.15 -48.75
N ASN A 130 2.27 -24.82 -48.88
CA ASN A 130 1.18 -23.88 -48.57
C ASN A 130 0.72 -23.03 -49.75
N LEU A 131 1.50 -22.90 -50.82
CA LEU A 131 1.09 -22.19 -52.03
C LEU A 131 0.09 -23.04 -52.83
N ARG A 132 -1.14 -22.56 -52.97
CA ARG A 132 -2.26 -23.28 -53.61
C ARG A 132 -2.47 -22.76 -55.03
N ILE A 133 -1.59 -23.14 -55.95
CA ILE A 133 -1.68 -22.77 -57.36
C ILE A 133 -1.80 -24.03 -58.21
N GLU A 134 -2.87 -24.14 -59.00
CA GLU A 134 -3.15 -25.33 -59.81
C GLU A 134 -2.14 -25.56 -60.93
N ASP A 135 -1.59 -24.49 -61.54
CA ASP A 135 -0.57 -24.62 -62.59
C ASP A 135 0.84 -24.82 -62.01
N PRO A 136 1.48 -25.98 -62.23
CA PRO A 136 2.81 -26.29 -61.70
C PRO A 136 3.92 -25.40 -62.26
N LYS A 137 3.82 -24.92 -63.52
CA LYS A 137 4.82 -24.01 -64.09
C LYS A 137 4.77 -22.65 -63.43
N LEU A 138 3.56 -22.15 -63.20
CA LEU A 138 3.35 -20.90 -62.48
C LEU A 138 3.78 -21.01 -61.02
N ALA A 139 3.47 -22.13 -60.36
CA ALA A 139 3.84 -22.37 -58.97
C ALA A 139 5.36 -22.34 -58.75
N GLU A 140 6.15 -22.97 -59.62
CA GLU A 140 7.62 -22.93 -59.53
C GLU A 140 8.19 -21.53 -59.87
N GLU A 141 7.61 -20.80 -60.82
CA GLU A 141 8.01 -19.42 -61.09
C GLU A 141 7.73 -18.50 -59.88
N LEU A 142 6.53 -18.58 -59.30
CA LEU A 142 6.14 -17.82 -58.12
C LEU A 142 7.01 -18.15 -56.92
N LYS A 143 7.35 -19.44 -56.72
CA LYS A 143 8.24 -19.88 -55.64
C LYS A 143 9.61 -19.23 -55.73
N LEU A 144 10.21 -19.12 -56.92
CA LEU A 144 11.48 -18.42 -57.11
C LEU A 144 11.36 -16.92 -56.78
N ARG A 145 10.30 -16.26 -57.25
CA ARG A 145 10.08 -14.83 -57.01
C ARG A 145 9.78 -14.53 -55.53
N ILE A 146 8.99 -15.37 -54.86
CA ILE A 146 8.70 -15.27 -53.42
C ILE A 146 9.98 -15.40 -52.62
N MET A 147 10.84 -16.38 -52.93
CA MET A 147 12.13 -16.55 -52.26
C MET A 147 13.03 -15.32 -52.43
N GLN A 148 13.03 -14.70 -53.61
CA GLN A 148 13.80 -13.47 -53.88
C GLN A 148 13.27 -12.28 -53.09
N LYS A 149 11.95 -12.01 -53.13
CA LYS A 149 11.34 -10.87 -52.43
C LYS A 149 11.38 -11.02 -50.91
N ALA A 150 11.24 -12.23 -50.39
CA ALA A 150 11.31 -12.49 -48.96
C ALA A 150 12.68 -12.15 -48.37
N SER A 151 13.76 -12.21 -49.17
CA SER A 151 15.12 -11.85 -48.77
C SER A 151 15.56 -12.45 -47.42
N GLY A 152 15.20 -13.71 -47.15
CA GLY A 152 15.52 -14.38 -45.87
C GLY A 152 14.47 -14.24 -44.77
N VAL A 153 13.47 -13.37 -44.92
CA VAL A 153 12.46 -13.10 -43.89
C VAL A 153 11.32 -14.12 -43.98
N PHE A 154 11.39 -15.19 -43.19
CA PHE A 154 10.37 -16.25 -43.16
C PHE A 154 8.95 -15.71 -42.91
N MET A 155 8.82 -14.73 -42.00
CA MET A 155 7.52 -14.13 -41.69
C MET A 155 6.88 -13.41 -42.88
N TRP A 156 7.69 -12.86 -43.80
CA TRP A 156 7.18 -12.28 -45.03
C TRP A 156 6.47 -13.34 -45.88
N VAL A 157 7.07 -14.53 -46.00
CA VAL A 157 6.48 -15.67 -46.72
C VAL A 157 5.17 -16.12 -46.08
N VAL A 158 5.13 -16.22 -44.75
CA VAL A 158 3.94 -16.63 -43.98
C VAL A 158 2.76 -15.70 -44.24
N VAL A 159 3.01 -14.40 -44.38
CA VAL A 159 1.97 -13.38 -44.63
C VAL A 159 1.56 -13.34 -46.10
N VAL A 160 2.52 -13.44 -47.02
CA VAL A 160 2.27 -13.28 -48.46
C VAL A 160 1.55 -14.48 -49.06
N ILE A 161 1.85 -15.71 -48.64
CA ILE A 161 1.21 -16.90 -49.22
C ILE A 161 -0.33 -16.86 -49.09
N PRO A 162 -0.93 -16.59 -47.92
CA PRO A 162 -2.38 -16.42 -47.81
C PRO A 162 -2.95 -15.30 -48.70
N ILE A 163 -2.21 -14.19 -48.88
CA ILE A 163 -2.64 -13.08 -49.75
C ILE A 163 -2.71 -13.53 -51.21
N LEU A 164 -1.76 -14.34 -51.67
CA LEU A 164 -1.75 -14.90 -53.03
C LEU A 164 -2.81 -16.00 -53.20
N ASN A 165 -3.04 -16.82 -52.17
CA ASN A 165 -4.02 -17.92 -52.21
C ASN A 165 -5.48 -17.43 -52.18
N ASN A 166 -5.76 -16.23 -51.64
CA ASN A 166 -7.14 -15.70 -51.54
C ASN A 166 -7.69 -15.17 -52.89
N ASP A 167 -6.83 -14.98 -53.90
CA ASP A 167 -7.17 -14.35 -55.18
C ASP A 167 -7.49 -15.38 -56.30
N ASP A 168 -8.20 -16.46 -55.97
CA ASP A 168 -8.73 -17.45 -56.93
C ASP A 168 -9.74 -16.86 -57.94
N ARG A 169 -10.04 -15.55 -57.86
CA ARG A 169 -11.07 -14.92 -58.69
C ARG A 169 -10.62 -14.61 -60.12
N TRP A 170 -9.31 -14.55 -60.45
CA TRP A 170 -8.87 -14.01 -61.76
C TRP A 170 -7.50 -14.50 -62.30
N GLY A 171 -7.31 -15.79 -62.57
CA GLY A 171 -6.34 -16.31 -63.58
C GLY A 171 -4.84 -15.91 -63.52
N HIS A 172 -4.06 -16.44 -64.48
CA HIS A 172 -2.58 -16.40 -64.56
C HIS A 172 -1.89 -15.01 -64.45
N PRO A 173 -2.38 -13.94 -65.11
CA PRO A 173 -1.67 -12.65 -65.15
C PRO A 173 -1.76 -11.84 -63.85
N THR A 174 -2.83 -12.04 -63.07
CA THR A 174 -3.18 -11.17 -61.94
C THR A 174 -2.33 -11.47 -60.71
N ILE A 175 -2.05 -12.75 -60.42
CA ILE A 175 -1.23 -13.17 -59.27
C ILE A 175 0.23 -12.71 -59.41
N LYS A 176 0.78 -12.72 -60.63
CA LYS A 176 2.14 -12.23 -60.89
C LYS A 176 2.25 -10.74 -60.59
N ARG A 177 1.29 -9.95 -61.09
CA ARG A 177 1.22 -8.51 -60.84
C ARG A 177 1.02 -8.21 -59.36
N GLN A 178 0.15 -8.98 -58.69
CA GLN A 178 -0.09 -8.85 -57.25
C GLN A 178 1.20 -9.09 -56.44
N LEU A 179 1.98 -10.13 -56.78
CA LEU A 179 3.27 -10.38 -56.11
C LEU A 179 4.28 -9.25 -56.38
N GLU A 180 4.28 -8.66 -57.58
CA GLU A 180 5.15 -7.51 -57.90
C GLU A 180 4.77 -6.25 -57.12
N GLU A 181 3.47 -6.00 -56.92
CA GLU A 181 2.94 -4.86 -56.17
C GLU A 181 3.17 -4.97 -54.65
N LEU A 182 3.35 -6.19 -54.11
CA LEU A 182 3.61 -6.38 -52.68
C LEU A 182 4.99 -5.83 -52.27
N PRO A 183 5.12 -5.10 -51.14
CA PRO A 183 6.40 -4.59 -50.68
C PRO A 183 7.37 -5.70 -50.23
N ASP A 184 8.68 -5.50 -50.47
CA ASP A 184 9.73 -6.45 -50.04
C ASP A 184 10.00 -6.38 -48.52
N SER A 185 9.90 -5.18 -47.94
CA SER A 185 10.08 -4.97 -46.50
C SER A 185 8.84 -5.41 -45.72
N LEU A 186 9.02 -6.17 -44.64
CA LEU A 186 7.95 -6.65 -43.77
C LEU A 186 7.13 -5.49 -43.16
N SER A 187 7.77 -4.40 -42.72
CA SER A 187 7.08 -3.21 -42.19
C SER A 187 6.20 -2.53 -43.24
N ASN A 188 6.72 -2.39 -44.47
CA ASN A 188 5.93 -1.85 -45.58
C ASN A 188 4.80 -2.79 -45.98
N LEU A 189 5.00 -4.11 -45.92
CA LEU A 189 3.97 -5.11 -46.15
C LEU A 189 2.84 -4.99 -45.12
N PHE A 190 3.16 -4.87 -43.82
CA PHE A 190 2.14 -4.64 -42.80
C PHE A 190 1.39 -3.32 -43.02
N LYS A 191 2.10 -2.24 -43.35
CA LYS A 191 1.48 -0.95 -43.72
C LYS A 191 0.51 -1.12 -44.89
N ASP A 192 0.92 -1.84 -45.94
CA ASP A 192 0.07 -2.11 -47.09
C ASP A 192 -1.18 -2.90 -46.67
N ILE A 193 -1.04 -3.99 -45.91
CA ILE A 193 -2.18 -4.77 -45.37
C ILE A 193 -3.16 -3.88 -44.60
N LEU A 194 -2.66 -3.02 -43.71
CA LEU A 194 -3.50 -2.12 -42.93
C LEU A 194 -4.27 -1.12 -43.81
N THR A 195 -3.70 -0.68 -44.94
CA THR A 195 -4.21 0.45 -45.74
C THR A 195 -4.88 0.08 -47.07
N ARG A 196 -4.62 -1.12 -47.60
CA ARG A 196 -5.01 -1.56 -48.96
C ARG A 196 -6.51 -1.70 -49.18
N ASP A 197 -7.24 -2.18 -48.17
CA ASP A 197 -8.70 -2.34 -48.21
C ASP A 197 -9.37 -1.50 -47.11
N LYS A 198 -10.30 -0.63 -47.51
CA LYS A 198 -11.07 0.27 -46.63
C LYS A 198 -12.55 -0.09 -46.57
N GLU A 199 -12.98 -1.25 -47.08
CA GLU A 199 -14.37 -1.68 -46.99
C GLU A 199 -14.83 -1.83 -45.54
N ASN A 200 -13.99 -2.47 -44.71
CA ASN A 200 -14.30 -2.81 -43.31
C ASN A 200 -13.24 -2.31 -42.32
N PRO A 201 -13.09 -0.97 -42.16
CA PRO A 201 -12.03 -0.39 -41.33
C PRO A 201 -12.29 -0.60 -39.83
N ASP A 202 -13.55 -0.63 -39.40
CA ASP A 202 -13.92 -0.85 -38.00
C ASP A 202 -13.64 -2.30 -37.57
N ASP A 203 -13.89 -3.30 -38.43
CA ASP A 203 -13.53 -4.70 -38.17
C ASP A 203 -12.04 -4.85 -37.88
N LEU A 204 -11.19 -4.30 -38.75
CA LEU A 204 -9.74 -4.34 -38.58
C LEU A 204 -9.32 -3.58 -37.31
N LEU A 205 -9.91 -2.41 -37.06
CA LEU A 205 -9.60 -1.62 -35.87
C LEU A 205 -9.89 -2.41 -34.60
N PHE A 206 -11.12 -2.86 -34.40
CA PHE A 206 -11.49 -3.58 -33.17
C PHE A 206 -10.76 -4.93 -33.05
N SER A 207 -10.48 -5.59 -34.17
CA SER A 207 -9.67 -6.80 -34.23
C SER A 207 -8.28 -6.57 -33.65
N VAL A 208 -7.58 -5.55 -34.16
CA VAL A 208 -6.26 -5.15 -33.65
C VAL A 208 -6.34 -4.68 -32.18
N LEU A 209 -7.35 -3.89 -31.80
CA LEU A 209 -7.47 -3.38 -30.44
C LEU A 209 -7.67 -4.49 -29.41
N TRP A 210 -8.53 -5.47 -29.68
CA TRP A 210 -8.80 -6.57 -28.75
C TRP A 210 -7.59 -7.50 -28.58
N VAL A 211 -6.82 -7.76 -29.64
CA VAL A 211 -5.58 -8.55 -29.50
C VAL A 211 -4.47 -7.74 -28.79
N LEU A 212 -4.40 -6.42 -29.00
CA LEU A 212 -3.36 -5.59 -28.39
C LEU A 212 -3.59 -5.32 -26.90
N TYR A 213 -4.81 -4.93 -26.53
CA TYR A 213 -5.12 -4.27 -25.26
C TYR A 213 -6.06 -5.07 -24.35
N ALA A 214 -6.53 -6.25 -24.76
CA ALA A 214 -7.27 -7.10 -23.84
C ALA A 214 -6.38 -7.48 -22.63
N LYS A 215 -6.99 -7.54 -21.45
CA LYS A 215 -6.30 -7.92 -20.21
C LYS A 215 -5.75 -9.35 -20.26
N TRP A 216 -6.41 -10.22 -21.02
CA TRP A 216 -5.95 -11.56 -21.37
C TRP A 216 -6.43 -11.93 -22.77
N PRO A 217 -5.76 -12.89 -23.44
CA PRO A 217 -6.18 -13.37 -24.76
C PRO A 217 -7.60 -13.94 -24.72
N LEU A 218 -8.45 -13.48 -25.64
CA LEU A 218 -9.86 -13.88 -25.74
C LEU A 218 -9.99 -15.27 -26.39
N THR A 219 -11.02 -16.04 -26.00
CA THR A 219 -11.44 -17.19 -26.81
C THR A 219 -12.07 -16.73 -28.12
N PRO A 220 -12.16 -17.56 -29.17
CA PRO A 220 -12.77 -17.14 -30.42
C PRO A 220 -14.23 -16.68 -30.28
N GLU A 221 -15.02 -17.28 -29.38
CA GLU A 221 -16.39 -16.83 -29.09
C GLU A 221 -16.41 -15.47 -28.36
N GLU A 222 -15.55 -15.29 -27.35
CA GLU A 222 -15.40 -14.01 -26.66
C GLU A 222 -15.00 -12.91 -27.65
N TYR A 223 -14.03 -13.22 -28.51
CA TYR A 223 -13.52 -12.32 -29.55
C TYR A 223 -14.61 -11.94 -30.56
N TYR A 224 -15.43 -12.89 -30.99
CA TYR A 224 -16.53 -12.63 -31.93
C TYR A 224 -17.55 -11.65 -31.34
N HIS A 225 -17.96 -11.86 -30.09
CA HIS A 225 -18.81 -10.91 -29.36
C HIS A 225 -18.13 -9.55 -29.17
N ALA A 226 -16.83 -9.55 -28.88
CA ALA A 226 -16.06 -8.34 -28.69
C ALA A 226 -15.99 -7.47 -29.97
N LEU A 227 -15.82 -8.09 -31.14
CA LEU A 227 -15.90 -7.43 -32.44
C LEU A 227 -17.31 -6.90 -32.73
N TRP A 228 -18.33 -7.73 -32.50
CA TRP A 228 -19.72 -7.33 -32.68
C TRP A 228 -20.06 -6.09 -31.83
N CYS A 229 -19.58 -6.01 -30.60
CA CYS A 229 -19.75 -4.82 -29.75
C CYS A 229 -19.12 -3.56 -30.35
N GLY A 230 -17.91 -3.70 -30.89
CA GLY A 230 -17.22 -2.60 -31.57
C GLY A 230 -18.00 -2.09 -32.77
N LEU A 231 -18.50 -2.99 -33.60
CA LEU A 231 -19.36 -2.66 -34.74
C LEU A 231 -20.70 -2.07 -34.29
N LYS A 232 -21.26 -2.54 -33.18
CA LYS A 232 -22.50 -2.02 -32.59
C LYS A 232 -22.37 -0.56 -32.18
N LEU A 233 -21.25 -0.19 -31.54
CA LEU A 233 -20.92 1.21 -31.22
C LEU A 233 -20.86 2.11 -32.45
N ARG A 234 -20.52 1.53 -33.61
CA ARG A 234 -20.45 2.23 -34.90
C ARG A 234 -21.78 2.20 -35.67
N GLY A 235 -22.83 1.60 -35.11
CA GLY A 235 -24.13 1.44 -35.78
C GLY A 235 -24.09 0.46 -36.95
N ARG A 236 -23.12 -0.47 -36.99
CA ARG A 236 -22.89 -1.41 -38.09
C ARG A 236 -23.23 -2.87 -37.75
N ALA A 237 -23.80 -3.12 -36.58
CA ALA A 237 -24.18 -4.46 -36.13
C ALA A 237 -25.68 -4.54 -35.79
N ASP A 238 -26.21 -5.76 -35.90
CA ASP A 238 -27.60 -6.09 -35.61
C ASP A 238 -28.03 -5.73 -34.18
N ALA A 239 -29.34 -5.70 -33.92
CA ALA A 239 -29.88 -5.39 -32.58
C ALA A 239 -29.54 -6.46 -31.54
N GLU A 240 -29.55 -7.73 -31.94
CA GLU A 240 -29.45 -8.88 -31.05
C GLU A 240 -28.01 -9.40 -30.95
N ILE A 241 -27.66 -9.93 -29.77
CA ILE A 241 -26.35 -10.53 -29.53
C ILE A 241 -26.26 -11.85 -30.33
N PRO A 242 -25.22 -12.05 -31.15
CA PRO A 242 -25.08 -13.27 -31.93
C PRO A 242 -24.97 -14.53 -31.05
N ASP A 243 -25.68 -15.59 -31.39
CA ASP A 243 -25.49 -16.90 -30.73
C ASP A 243 -24.20 -17.58 -31.22
N VAL A 244 -23.42 -18.08 -30.27
CA VAL A 244 -22.11 -18.72 -30.48
C VAL A 244 -22.06 -20.15 -29.93
N SER A 245 -23.20 -20.72 -29.55
CA SER A 245 -23.30 -22.02 -28.87
C SER A 245 -23.12 -23.24 -29.79
N ASP A 246 -23.34 -23.10 -31.11
CA ASP A 246 -23.27 -24.20 -32.08
C ASP A 246 -21.83 -24.40 -32.64
N THR A 247 -21.39 -25.65 -32.67
CA THR A 247 -20.15 -26.12 -33.33
C THR A 247 -20.00 -25.68 -34.79
N PHE A 248 -21.07 -25.59 -35.59
CA PHE A 248 -20.99 -25.12 -36.98
C PHE A 248 -20.63 -23.62 -37.06
N VAL A 249 -20.97 -22.85 -36.02
CA VAL A 249 -20.64 -21.43 -35.91
C VAL A 249 -19.15 -21.24 -35.64
N ARG A 250 -18.47 -22.20 -34.99
CA ARG A 250 -17.03 -22.15 -34.67
C ARG A 250 -16.14 -21.98 -35.90
N GLU A 251 -16.42 -22.71 -36.98
CA GLU A 251 -15.64 -22.58 -38.23
C GLU A 251 -15.86 -21.22 -38.91
N LYS A 252 -17.09 -20.72 -38.86
CA LYS A 252 -17.42 -19.37 -39.37
C LYS A 252 -16.73 -18.30 -38.53
N ILE A 253 -16.69 -18.43 -37.20
CA ILE A 253 -15.98 -17.53 -36.29
C ILE A 253 -14.48 -17.53 -36.63
N ASN A 254 -13.84 -18.70 -36.75
CA ASN A 254 -12.42 -18.78 -37.08
C ASN A 254 -12.10 -18.12 -38.42
N ARG A 255 -12.96 -18.32 -39.43
CA ARG A 255 -12.82 -17.63 -40.71
C ARG A 255 -12.96 -16.12 -40.56
N TYR A 256 -13.96 -15.68 -39.80
CA TYR A 256 -14.21 -14.26 -39.55
C TYR A 256 -13.07 -13.58 -38.79
N ILE A 257 -12.41 -14.27 -37.85
CA ILE A 257 -11.21 -13.77 -37.14
C ILE A 257 -10.09 -13.47 -38.14
N VAL A 258 -9.83 -14.40 -39.06
CA VAL A 258 -8.80 -14.22 -40.09
C VAL A 258 -9.18 -13.10 -41.05
N THR A 259 -10.44 -13.03 -41.51
CA THR A 259 -10.85 -11.98 -42.47
C THR A 259 -10.92 -10.59 -41.82
N SER A 260 -11.47 -10.47 -40.61
CA SER A 260 -11.57 -9.18 -39.89
C SER A 260 -10.20 -8.60 -39.52
N SER A 261 -9.19 -9.45 -39.30
CA SER A 261 -7.80 -9.04 -39.06
C SER A 261 -6.95 -8.92 -40.32
N LYS A 262 -7.50 -9.17 -41.50
CA LYS A 262 -6.75 -9.27 -42.77
C LYS A 262 -5.59 -10.27 -42.71
N GLY A 263 -5.77 -11.36 -41.97
CA GLY A 263 -4.78 -12.43 -41.82
C GLY A 263 -3.69 -12.15 -40.79
N LEU A 264 -3.75 -11.05 -40.05
CA LEU A 264 -2.77 -10.71 -39.01
C LEU A 264 -2.99 -11.45 -37.69
N VAL A 265 -4.17 -12.06 -37.51
CA VAL A 265 -4.59 -12.73 -36.27
C VAL A 265 -4.97 -14.17 -36.57
N GLU A 266 -4.61 -15.08 -35.66
CA GLU A 266 -4.90 -16.51 -35.73
C GLU A 266 -5.51 -17.05 -34.44
N VAL A 267 -5.99 -18.29 -34.52
CA VAL A 267 -6.50 -19.07 -33.38
C VAL A 267 -5.47 -20.14 -33.00
N THR A 268 -5.07 -20.14 -31.73
CA THR A 268 -4.07 -21.08 -31.21
C THR A 268 -4.56 -22.54 -31.22
N LYS A 269 -3.61 -23.46 -31.38
CA LYS A 269 -3.85 -24.93 -31.39
C LYS A 269 -3.69 -25.56 -30.00
N PHE A 270 -4.11 -24.87 -28.95
CA PHE A 270 -4.06 -25.37 -27.57
C PHE A 270 -5.36 -26.07 -27.15
N ARG A 271 -5.34 -26.72 -25.99
CA ARG A 271 -6.53 -27.36 -25.39
C ARG A 271 -7.69 -26.38 -25.18
N VAL A 272 -7.37 -25.12 -24.87
CA VAL A 272 -8.32 -24.00 -24.86
C VAL A 272 -7.84 -23.00 -25.91
N PRO A 273 -8.54 -22.83 -27.04
CA PRO A 273 -8.10 -21.94 -28.11
C PRO A 273 -8.25 -20.48 -27.70
N THR A 274 -7.27 -19.66 -28.06
CA THR A 274 -7.25 -18.22 -27.87
C THR A 274 -6.89 -17.52 -29.17
N VAL A 275 -7.27 -16.26 -29.26
CA VAL A 275 -6.98 -15.40 -30.41
C VAL A 275 -5.71 -14.60 -30.14
N GLN A 276 -4.77 -14.60 -31.09
CA GLN A 276 -3.47 -13.92 -30.98
C GLN A 276 -2.97 -13.41 -32.34
N PHE A 277 -1.96 -12.54 -32.36
CA PHE A 277 -1.27 -12.23 -33.61
C PHE A 277 -0.56 -13.47 -34.16
N ILE A 278 -0.47 -13.56 -35.49
CA ILE A 278 0.30 -14.61 -36.17
C ILE A 278 1.77 -14.62 -35.76
N HIS A 279 2.30 -13.47 -35.34
CA HIS A 279 3.67 -13.29 -34.89
C HIS A 279 3.84 -11.99 -34.11
N GLU A 280 4.78 -11.94 -33.16
CA GLU A 280 5.04 -10.76 -32.30
C GLU A 280 5.49 -9.53 -33.11
N THR A 281 6.12 -9.73 -34.27
CA THR A 281 6.50 -8.64 -35.19
C THR A 281 5.30 -7.78 -35.63
N VAL A 282 4.09 -8.34 -35.68
CA VAL A 282 2.87 -7.56 -35.96
C VAL A 282 2.60 -6.59 -34.81
N ARG A 283 2.71 -7.05 -33.57
CA ARG A 283 2.54 -6.25 -32.36
C ARG A 283 3.59 -5.14 -32.28
N ASP A 284 4.84 -5.45 -32.57
CA ASP A 284 5.91 -4.44 -32.62
C ASP A 284 5.68 -3.39 -33.69
N PHE A 285 5.30 -3.79 -34.89
CA PHE A 285 4.99 -2.85 -35.95
C PHE A 285 3.87 -1.89 -35.52
N LEU A 286 2.81 -2.43 -34.89
CA LEU A 286 1.67 -1.63 -34.40
C LEU A 286 2.06 -0.66 -33.29
N LEU A 287 2.90 -1.08 -32.33
CA LEU A 287 3.23 -0.31 -31.13
C LEU A 287 4.50 0.55 -31.29
N LYS A 288 5.61 -0.03 -31.76
CA LYS A 288 6.94 0.59 -31.85
C LYS A 288 7.13 1.39 -33.14
N GLU A 289 6.65 0.87 -34.28
CA GLU A 289 6.77 1.54 -35.59
C GLU A 289 5.57 2.43 -35.93
N ASN A 290 4.75 2.77 -34.94
CA ASN A 290 3.58 3.63 -35.10
C ASN A 290 2.52 3.06 -36.08
N GLY A 291 2.51 1.75 -36.32
CA GLY A 291 1.61 1.08 -37.25
C GLY A 291 0.12 1.26 -36.89
N LEU A 292 -0.20 1.31 -35.60
CA LEU A 292 -1.56 1.58 -35.11
C LEU A 292 -2.08 2.96 -35.57
N GLY A 293 -1.19 3.92 -35.85
CA GLY A 293 -1.53 5.23 -36.40
C GLY A 293 -2.11 5.20 -37.82
N TYR A 294 -1.88 4.12 -38.59
CA TYR A 294 -2.46 3.96 -39.93
C TYR A 294 -3.94 3.60 -39.89
N ILE A 295 -4.40 2.95 -38.81
CA ILE A 295 -5.81 2.57 -38.63
C ILE A 295 -6.55 3.48 -37.66
N LEU A 296 -5.83 4.15 -36.75
CA LEU A 296 -6.39 5.11 -35.80
C LEU A 296 -5.84 6.52 -36.09
N SER A 297 -6.56 7.28 -36.91
CA SER A 297 -6.18 8.65 -37.26
C SER A 297 -6.21 9.57 -36.03
N HIS A 298 -5.21 10.46 -35.88
CA HIS A 298 -5.19 11.58 -34.92
C HIS A 298 -5.02 11.26 -33.42
N ALA A 299 -4.38 10.14 -33.07
CA ALA A 299 -4.31 9.71 -31.67
C ALA A 299 -3.14 10.30 -30.84
N GLY A 300 -2.06 10.75 -31.49
CA GLY A 300 -0.88 11.34 -30.83
C GLY A 300 -0.41 10.56 -29.59
N PRO A 301 0.04 11.23 -28.52
CA PRO A 301 0.42 10.57 -27.26
C PRO A 301 -0.78 9.97 -26.49
N LYS A 302 -2.02 10.35 -26.83
CA LYS A 302 -3.25 9.88 -26.17
C LYS A 302 -3.76 8.52 -26.69
N ARG A 303 -3.03 7.91 -27.63
CA ARG A 303 -3.45 6.70 -28.34
C ARG A 303 -3.90 5.58 -27.43
N ASN A 304 -3.08 5.20 -26.46
CA ASN A 304 -3.39 4.10 -25.56
C ASN A 304 -4.70 4.37 -24.80
N SER A 305 -4.89 5.61 -24.35
CA SER A 305 -6.10 6.01 -23.64
C SER A 305 -7.34 5.92 -24.54
N ILE A 306 -7.26 6.38 -25.78
CA ILE A 306 -8.36 6.28 -26.76
C ILE A 306 -8.72 4.81 -27.01
N CYS A 307 -7.72 3.96 -27.22
CA CYS A 307 -7.93 2.53 -27.44
C CYS A 307 -8.65 1.89 -26.24
N HIS A 308 -8.15 2.10 -25.02
CA HIS A 308 -8.79 1.57 -23.82
C HIS A 308 -10.19 2.15 -23.60
N ASP A 309 -10.45 3.42 -23.94
CA ASP A 309 -11.78 4.02 -23.83
C ASP A 309 -12.78 3.37 -24.79
N MET A 310 -12.36 3.05 -26.03
CA MET A 310 -13.19 2.31 -26.99
C MET A 310 -13.51 0.89 -26.48
N LEU A 311 -12.55 0.19 -25.91
CA LEU A 311 -12.77 -1.15 -25.34
C LEU A 311 -13.69 -1.10 -24.11
N LYS A 312 -13.53 -0.08 -23.25
CA LYS A 312 -14.44 0.19 -22.12
C LYS A 312 -15.88 0.38 -22.61
N GLN A 313 -16.08 1.18 -23.66
CA GLN A 313 -17.40 1.38 -24.26
C GLN A 313 -17.98 0.08 -24.81
N CYS A 314 -17.17 -0.78 -25.44
CA CYS A 314 -17.61 -2.10 -25.91
C CYS A 314 -18.12 -2.96 -24.74
N CYS A 315 -17.37 -3.00 -23.64
CA CYS A 315 -17.78 -3.73 -22.45
C CYS A 315 -19.08 -3.18 -21.86
N GLY A 316 -19.24 -1.85 -21.81
CA GLY A 316 -20.45 -1.20 -21.31
C GLY A 316 -21.70 -1.55 -22.13
N VAL A 317 -21.62 -1.48 -23.46
CA VAL A 317 -22.71 -1.88 -24.36
C VAL A 317 -23.09 -3.34 -24.14
N PHE A 318 -22.11 -4.24 -24.07
CA PHE A 318 -22.40 -5.66 -23.89
C PHE A 318 -23.10 -5.95 -22.55
N LEU A 319 -22.62 -5.33 -21.45
CA LEU A 319 -23.22 -5.51 -20.13
C LEU A 319 -24.64 -4.96 -20.07
N SER A 320 -24.89 -3.79 -20.67
CA SER A 320 -26.23 -3.19 -20.74
C SER A 320 -27.22 -4.04 -21.54
N LEU A 321 -26.76 -4.79 -22.54
CA LEU A 321 -27.61 -5.70 -23.31
C LEU A 321 -27.82 -7.03 -22.57
N CYS A 322 -26.81 -7.55 -21.86
CA CYS A 322 -26.98 -8.74 -21.03
C CYS A 322 -27.97 -8.52 -19.88
N SER A 323 -28.01 -7.33 -19.29
CA SER A 323 -28.93 -7.03 -18.17
C SER A 323 -30.39 -7.02 -18.58
N THR A 324 -30.73 -6.64 -19.82
CA THR A 324 -32.11 -6.71 -20.31
C THR A 324 -32.55 -8.14 -20.60
N LEU A 325 -31.61 -9.02 -20.97
CA LEU A 325 -31.86 -10.43 -21.25
C LEU A 325 -31.99 -11.27 -19.97
N ASP A 326 -31.21 -10.97 -18.93
CA ASP A 326 -31.26 -11.68 -17.63
C ASP A 326 -32.62 -11.58 -16.92
N ILE A 327 -33.41 -10.54 -17.21
CA ILE A 327 -34.79 -10.38 -16.69
C ILE A 327 -35.73 -11.40 -17.32
N ASN A 328 -35.43 -11.89 -18.53
CA ASN A 328 -36.35 -12.65 -19.36
C ASN A 328 -36.06 -14.16 -19.41
N GLU A 329 -34.80 -14.61 -19.35
CA GLU A 329 -34.48 -16.04 -19.55
C GLU A 329 -33.40 -16.56 -18.59
N GLY A 330 -33.80 -17.48 -17.70
CA GLY A 330 -32.93 -18.13 -16.71
C GLY A 330 -31.64 -18.71 -17.31
N PHE A 331 -30.52 -18.22 -16.78
CA PHE A 331 -29.12 -18.42 -17.18
C PHE A 331 -28.70 -19.85 -17.58
N ARG A 332 -28.35 -20.08 -18.86
CA ARG A 332 -27.40 -21.12 -19.31
C ARG A 332 -26.68 -20.74 -20.63
N GLY A 333 -25.44 -20.23 -20.54
CA GLY A 333 -24.38 -20.57 -21.51
C GLY A 333 -24.19 -19.79 -22.83
N SER A 334 -24.98 -18.78 -23.19
CA SER A 334 -24.92 -18.18 -24.55
C SER A 334 -23.93 -17.01 -24.75
N HIS A 335 -23.37 -16.41 -23.68
CA HIS A 335 -22.62 -15.14 -23.79
C HIS A 335 -21.24 -15.17 -23.09
N PRO A 336 -20.24 -15.84 -23.68
CA PRO A 336 -18.91 -16.01 -23.06
C PRO A 336 -18.20 -14.69 -22.78
N PHE A 337 -18.40 -13.66 -23.60
CA PHE A 337 -17.74 -12.36 -23.45
C PHE A 337 -18.17 -11.58 -22.19
N ARG A 338 -19.32 -11.92 -21.60
CA ARG A 338 -19.82 -11.25 -20.38
C ARG A 338 -18.80 -11.34 -19.24
N ARG A 339 -18.15 -12.48 -19.11
CA ARG A 339 -17.11 -12.70 -18.10
C ARG A 339 -15.99 -11.68 -18.24
N TYR A 340 -15.49 -11.50 -19.45
CA TYR A 340 -14.44 -10.53 -19.72
C TYR A 340 -14.90 -9.11 -19.36
N CYS A 341 -16.09 -8.70 -19.82
CA CYS A 341 -16.62 -7.36 -19.57
C CYS A 341 -16.79 -7.06 -18.08
N SER A 342 -17.41 -7.97 -17.33
CA SER A 342 -17.64 -7.81 -15.89
C SER A 342 -16.34 -7.67 -15.10
N LEU A 343 -15.28 -8.36 -15.52
CA LEU A 343 -14.00 -8.35 -14.80
C LEU A 343 -13.08 -7.19 -15.22
N ASN A 344 -13.21 -6.67 -16.45
CA ASN A 344 -12.19 -5.79 -17.06
C ASN A 344 -12.68 -4.41 -17.48
N ILE A 345 -13.98 -4.08 -17.36
CA ILE A 345 -14.45 -2.73 -17.74
C ILE A 345 -13.73 -1.63 -16.96
N LEU A 346 -13.53 -1.81 -15.64
CA LEU A 346 -12.79 -0.87 -14.80
C LEU A 346 -11.29 -0.83 -15.14
N HIS A 347 -10.70 -1.96 -15.57
CA HIS A 347 -9.31 -1.99 -16.05
C HIS A 347 -9.12 -1.09 -17.28
N HIS A 348 -10.02 -1.20 -18.26
CA HIS A 348 -9.99 -0.33 -19.44
C HIS A 348 -10.26 1.14 -19.08
N ALA A 349 -11.22 1.42 -18.20
CA ALA A 349 -11.46 2.79 -17.71
C ALA A 349 -10.22 3.38 -17.02
N ASN A 350 -9.55 2.62 -16.16
CA ASN A 350 -8.34 3.08 -15.47
C ASN A 350 -7.19 3.36 -16.43
N ALA A 351 -6.99 2.52 -17.47
CA ALA A 351 -5.99 2.78 -18.50
C ALA A 351 -6.34 4.00 -19.37
N ALA A 352 -7.63 4.23 -19.65
CA ALA A 352 -8.12 5.41 -20.37
C ALA A 352 -7.92 6.72 -19.58
N ALA A 353 -8.04 6.65 -18.25
CA ALA A 353 -7.94 7.80 -17.34
C ALA A 353 -6.62 8.58 -17.41
N GLU A 354 -5.56 8.03 -18.03
CA GLU A 354 -4.30 8.74 -18.29
C GLU A 354 -4.52 10.06 -19.06
N HIS A 355 -5.41 10.05 -20.06
CA HIS A 355 -5.66 11.23 -20.91
C HIS A 355 -7.14 11.50 -21.18
N ILE A 356 -8.04 10.59 -20.81
CA ILE A 356 -9.47 10.69 -21.06
C ILE A 356 -10.21 10.70 -19.72
N PRO A 357 -10.87 11.82 -19.35
CA PRO A 357 -11.63 11.91 -18.12
C PRO A 357 -12.68 10.81 -18.01
N GLN A 358 -12.76 10.15 -16.85
CA GLN A 358 -13.70 9.05 -16.60
C GLN A 358 -14.89 9.46 -15.72
N ARG A 359 -15.09 10.75 -15.47
CA ARG A 359 -16.12 11.26 -14.55
C ARG A 359 -17.53 10.82 -14.93
N SER A 360 -17.93 11.02 -16.20
CA SER A 360 -19.26 10.60 -16.68
C SER A 360 -19.44 9.09 -16.60
N PHE A 361 -18.42 8.33 -17.00
CA PHE A 361 -18.46 6.87 -16.89
C PHE A 361 -18.67 6.39 -15.46
N LEU A 362 -17.96 6.97 -14.49
CA LEU A 362 -18.09 6.60 -13.08
C LEU A 362 -19.44 7.05 -12.49
N ALA A 363 -19.98 8.19 -12.91
CA ALA A 363 -21.29 8.68 -12.47
C ALA A 363 -22.44 7.82 -12.98
N ASP A 364 -22.35 7.34 -14.22
CA ASP A 364 -23.39 6.53 -14.89
C ASP A 364 -23.19 5.02 -14.70
N LEU A 365 -22.18 4.60 -13.93
CA LEU A 365 -21.85 3.19 -13.74
C LEU A 365 -22.93 2.48 -12.93
N ASP A 366 -23.57 1.47 -13.52
CA ASP A 366 -24.46 0.56 -12.80
C ASP A 366 -23.63 -0.39 -11.91
N LEU A 367 -23.37 0.07 -10.69
CA LEU A 367 -22.60 -0.68 -9.69
C LEU A 367 -23.25 -2.02 -9.33
N PRO A 368 -24.58 -2.15 -9.13
CA PRO A 368 -25.23 -3.45 -8.93
C PRO A 368 -24.93 -4.49 -10.01
N ILE A 369 -25.05 -4.13 -11.30
CA ILE A 369 -24.76 -5.05 -12.41
C ILE A 369 -23.27 -5.45 -12.41
N LEU A 370 -22.38 -4.48 -12.18
CA LEU A 370 -20.94 -4.76 -12.09
C LEU A 370 -20.63 -5.74 -10.95
N VAL A 371 -21.13 -5.48 -9.74
CA VAL A 371 -20.92 -6.31 -8.55
C VAL A 371 -21.48 -7.72 -8.76
N GLN A 372 -22.66 -7.84 -9.37
CA GLN A 372 -23.23 -9.14 -9.74
C GLN A 372 -22.28 -9.91 -10.66
N GLY A 373 -21.75 -9.27 -11.70
CA GLY A 373 -20.77 -9.88 -12.61
C GLY A 373 -19.48 -10.31 -11.91
N LEU A 374 -18.90 -9.44 -11.07
CA LEU A 374 -17.70 -9.76 -10.29
C LEU A 374 -17.93 -10.99 -9.39
N ARG A 375 -19.07 -11.07 -8.71
CA ARG A 375 -19.43 -12.20 -7.83
C ARG A 375 -19.64 -13.51 -8.58
N LEU A 376 -20.25 -13.45 -9.76
CA LEU A 376 -20.52 -14.64 -10.57
C LEU A 376 -19.23 -15.27 -11.11
N PHE A 377 -18.28 -14.45 -11.55
CA PHE A 377 -17.10 -14.93 -12.28
C PHE A 377 -15.81 -15.03 -11.45
N GLN A 378 -15.71 -14.35 -10.30
CA GLN A 378 -14.61 -14.53 -9.37
C GLN A 378 -14.93 -15.64 -8.37
N LYS A 379 -14.09 -16.69 -8.31
CA LYS A 379 -14.25 -17.82 -7.37
C LYS A 379 -13.01 -17.96 -6.47
N PRO A 380 -13.15 -17.89 -5.12
CA PRO A 380 -14.38 -17.58 -4.38
C PRO A 380 -14.86 -16.13 -4.62
N PRO A 381 -16.16 -15.83 -4.45
CA PRO A 381 -16.68 -14.48 -4.58
C PRO A 381 -15.99 -13.57 -3.54
N ARG A 382 -15.38 -12.48 -4.01
CA ARG A 382 -14.55 -11.58 -3.19
C ARG A 382 -15.30 -10.40 -2.59
N TYR A 383 -16.55 -10.22 -3.00
CA TYR A 383 -17.36 -9.05 -2.74
C TYR A 383 -18.78 -9.45 -2.32
N THR A 384 -19.37 -8.71 -1.39
CA THR A 384 -20.80 -8.79 -1.09
C THR A 384 -21.59 -7.86 -2.00
N GLU A 385 -22.92 -7.88 -1.87
CA GLU A 385 -23.82 -6.99 -2.60
C GLU A 385 -23.70 -5.53 -2.18
N ALA A 386 -23.27 -5.27 -0.94
CA ALA A 386 -23.16 -3.92 -0.39
C ALA A 386 -21.76 -3.30 -0.56
N VAL A 387 -20.87 -3.92 -1.34
CA VAL A 387 -19.50 -3.42 -1.54
C VAL A 387 -19.51 -2.03 -2.17
N SER A 388 -18.63 -1.14 -1.70
CA SER A 388 -18.44 0.17 -2.29
C SER A 388 -17.52 0.13 -3.52
N LEU A 389 -17.76 1.04 -4.47
CA LEU A 389 -16.84 1.22 -5.58
C LEU A 389 -15.45 1.65 -5.10
N THR A 390 -15.36 2.50 -4.06
CA THR A 390 -14.09 2.90 -3.43
C THR A 390 -13.25 1.68 -3.00
N TYR A 391 -13.88 0.69 -2.37
CA TYR A 391 -13.21 -0.55 -1.97
C TYR A 391 -12.75 -1.38 -3.17
N ILE A 392 -13.59 -1.51 -4.21
CA ILE A 392 -13.22 -2.22 -5.45
C ILE A 392 -12.02 -1.56 -6.11
N LEU A 393 -12.04 -0.23 -6.28
CA LEU A 393 -10.96 0.52 -6.92
C LEU A 393 -9.64 0.38 -6.13
N ALA A 394 -9.71 0.44 -4.80
CA ALA A 394 -8.55 0.26 -3.93
C ALA A 394 -7.98 -1.16 -4.00
N ARG A 395 -8.84 -2.18 -3.96
CA ARG A 395 -8.43 -3.59 -3.97
C ARG A 395 -7.86 -4.04 -5.31
N GLU A 396 -8.41 -3.54 -6.42
CA GLU A 396 -7.98 -3.90 -7.78
C GLU A 396 -6.85 -2.99 -8.31
N GLY A 397 -6.34 -2.05 -7.50
CA GLY A 397 -5.17 -1.23 -7.85
C GLY A 397 -5.46 -0.12 -8.88
N LEU A 398 -6.69 0.36 -8.93
CA LEU A 398 -7.18 1.28 -9.97
C LEU A 398 -6.92 2.75 -9.60
N SER A 399 -5.66 3.05 -9.33
CA SER A 399 -5.19 4.35 -8.81
C SER A 399 -5.57 5.58 -9.64
N LYS A 400 -5.78 5.46 -10.96
CA LYS A 400 -6.13 6.60 -11.82
C LYS A 400 -7.61 6.94 -11.77
N LEU A 401 -8.46 5.99 -11.37
CA LEU A 401 -9.90 6.23 -11.18
C LEU A 401 -10.23 6.80 -9.81
N ILE A 402 -9.43 6.49 -8.78
CA ILE A 402 -9.68 6.89 -7.39
C ILE A 402 -9.86 8.41 -7.24
N PRO A 403 -8.97 9.29 -7.74
CA PRO A 403 -9.14 10.73 -7.57
C PRO A 403 -10.45 11.25 -8.16
N THR A 404 -10.77 10.83 -9.40
CA THR A 404 -12.03 11.21 -10.06
C THR A 404 -13.25 10.67 -9.32
N TRP A 405 -13.17 9.47 -8.74
CA TRP A 405 -14.26 8.92 -7.94
C TRP A 405 -14.47 9.68 -6.64
N LEU A 406 -13.40 10.06 -5.93
CA LEU A 406 -13.48 10.82 -4.68
C LEU A 406 -14.04 12.24 -4.90
N GLU A 407 -13.88 12.83 -6.09
CA GLU A 407 -14.58 14.07 -6.49
C GLU A 407 -16.10 13.88 -6.61
N ILE A 408 -16.57 12.69 -7.03
CA ILE A 408 -18.00 12.38 -7.18
C ILE A 408 -18.60 11.96 -5.83
N CYS A 409 -17.88 11.13 -5.08
CA CYS A 409 -18.30 10.52 -3.83
C CYS A 409 -17.14 10.59 -2.82
N PRO A 410 -17.06 11.65 -2.01
CA PRO A 410 -15.97 11.84 -1.04
C PRO A 410 -16.04 10.87 0.15
N ASN A 411 -17.13 10.12 0.30
CA ASN A 411 -17.28 9.17 1.39
C ASN A 411 -16.40 7.94 1.16
N ILE A 412 -15.27 7.89 1.88
CA ILE A 412 -14.34 6.74 1.94
C ILE A 412 -14.92 5.63 2.84
N HIS A 413 -15.94 5.95 3.65
CA HIS A 413 -16.41 5.14 4.77
C HIS A 413 -17.51 4.15 4.40
N ILE A 414 -17.11 3.06 3.75
CA ILE A 414 -17.90 1.83 3.75
C ILE A 414 -17.03 0.71 4.31
N TYR A 415 -17.40 0.25 5.51
CA TYR A 415 -16.83 -0.92 6.17
C TYR A 415 -17.03 -2.14 5.28
N GLY A 416 -15.95 -2.56 4.62
CA GLY A 416 -15.93 -3.66 3.67
C GLY A 416 -15.56 -5.02 4.29
N GLU A 417 -15.18 -5.92 3.38
CA GLU A 417 -15.04 -7.37 3.53
C GLU A 417 -13.71 -7.81 4.19
N GLU A 418 -12.85 -8.53 3.45
CA GLU A 418 -11.59 -9.14 3.92
C GLU A 418 -10.65 -8.15 4.63
N TYR A 419 -10.47 -6.95 4.05
CA TYR A 419 -9.59 -5.92 4.63
C TYR A 419 -10.34 -4.86 5.45
N ARG A 420 -11.68 -4.92 5.51
CA ARG A 420 -12.60 -3.96 6.15
C ARG A 420 -12.52 -2.48 5.73
N HIS A 421 -11.38 -1.98 5.29
CA HIS A 421 -11.18 -0.59 4.91
C HIS A 421 -10.50 -0.48 3.54
N PRO A 422 -10.94 0.42 2.65
CA PRO A 422 -10.30 0.64 1.35
C PRO A 422 -8.80 0.94 1.46
N LEU A 423 -8.38 1.71 2.48
CA LEU A 423 -6.96 2.00 2.69
C LEU A 423 -6.12 0.74 2.96
N PHE A 424 -6.60 -0.22 3.76
CA PHE A 424 -5.87 -1.46 3.97
C PHE A 424 -5.79 -2.32 2.71
N ALA A 425 -6.85 -2.33 1.90
CA ALA A 425 -6.81 -2.97 0.59
C ALA A 425 -5.78 -2.29 -0.34
N ALA A 426 -5.72 -0.96 -0.34
CA ALA A 426 -4.79 -0.19 -1.15
C ALA A 426 -3.32 -0.39 -0.73
N VAL A 427 -3.05 -0.47 0.58
CA VAL A 427 -1.70 -0.71 1.14
C VAL A 427 -1.15 -2.07 0.70
N ASN A 428 -2.01 -3.09 0.67
CA ASN A 428 -1.64 -4.43 0.22
C ASN A 428 -1.53 -4.56 -1.31
N GLU A 429 -2.07 -3.61 -2.08
CA GLU A 429 -2.01 -3.64 -3.55
C GLU A 429 -0.78 -2.87 -4.07
N SER A 430 -0.76 -1.54 -3.93
CA SER A 430 0.37 -0.74 -4.40
C SER A 430 0.44 0.65 -3.78
N ARG A 431 1.65 1.20 -3.84
CA ARG A 431 1.96 2.57 -3.39
C ARG A 431 1.16 3.65 -4.10
N HIS A 432 0.85 3.46 -5.38
CA HIS A 432 0.15 4.44 -6.19
C HIS A 432 -1.33 4.50 -5.79
N THR A 433 -1.93 3.34 -5.53
CA THR A 433 -3.31 3.22 -5.05
C THR A 433 -3.48 3.81 -3.66
N THR A 434 -2.53 3.54 -2.75
CA THR A 434 -2.53 4.12 -1.39
C THR A 434 -2.43 5.64 -1.46
N ALA A 435 -1.47 6.17 -2.24
CA ALA A 435 -1.26 7.59 -2.40
C ALA A 435 -2.48 8.30 -2.99
N ALA A 436 -3.12 7.68 -4.01
CA ALA A 436 -4.34 8.20 -4.63
C ALA A 436 -5.51 8.28 -3.64
N LEU A 437 -5.67 7.29 -2.75
CA LEU A 437 -6.75 7.28 -1.76
C LEU A 437 -6.54 8.35 -0.68
N LEU A 438 -5.29 8.62 -0.30
CA LEU A 438 -4.92 9.63 0.70
C LEU A 438 -4.82 11.05 0.12
N GLY A 439 -4.89 11.21 -1.20
CA GLY A 439 -4.69 12.50 -1.86
C GLY A 439 -3.25 13.04 -1.73
N VAL A 440 -2.25 12.16 -1.60
CA VAL A 440 -0.83 12.53 -1.43
C VAL A 440 0.02 12.05 -2.60
N ALA A 441 1.23 12.62 -2.74
CA ALA A 441 2.18 12.19 -3.77
C ALA A 441 2.80 10.81 -3.43
N PRO A 442 3.00 9.91 -4.42
CA PRO A 442 3.67 8.63 -4.19
C PRO A 442 5.09 8.86 -3.64
N GLY A 443 5.40 8.27 -2.47
CA GLY A 443 6.72 8.37 -1.84
C GLY A 443 6.93 9.57 -0.92
N SER A 444 5.88 10.37 -0.64
CA SER A 444 5.95 11.41 0.37
C SER A 444 6.23 10.83 1.78
N PRO A 445 6.71 11.64 2.75
CA PRO A 445 6.91 11.19 4.13
C PRO A 445 5.65 10.56 4.73
N GLU A 446 4.48 11.11 4.37
CA GLU A 446 3.16 10.62 4.77
C GLU A 446 2.91 9.18 4.30
N TYR A 447 3.37 8.83 3.09
CA TYR A 447 3.28 7.46 2.58
C TYR A 447 4.15 6.47 3.39
N GLN A 448 5.31 6.88 3.88
CA GLN A 448 6.17 5.99 4.70
C GLN A 448 5.52 5.63 6.04
N LEU A 449 4.63 6.48 6.56
CA LEU A 449 3.85 6.20 7.75
C LEU A 449 2.89 5.03 7.53
N VAL A 450 2.33 4.89 6.31
CA VAL A 450 1.33 3.85 6.00
C VAL A 450 1.91 2.44 5.93
N LYS A 451 3.21 2.27 5.62
CA LYS A 451 3.87 0.95 5.60
C LYS A 451 3.86 0.23 6.94
N ARG A 452 3.68 0.97 8.04
CA ARG A 452 3.62 0.41 9.40
C ARG A 452 2.25 -0.21 9.70
N MET A 453 1.23 0.08 8.91
CA MET A 453 -0.09 -0.53 9.01
C MET A 453 -0.06 -1.94 8.42
N ASN A 454 0.21 -2.94 9.26
CA ASN A 454 0.01 -4.33 8.86
C ASN A 454 -1.44 -4.73 9.11
N ALA A 455 -2.09 -5.24 8.07
CA ALA A 455 -3.48 -5.71 8.09
C ALA A 455 -3.72 -6.96 8.97
N SER A 456 -2.80 -7.34 9.87
CA SER A 456 -3.01 -8.44 10.81
C SER A 456 -3.90 -8.06 12.00
N ASP A 457 -4.07 -6.75 12.27
CA ASP A 457 -5.01 -6.22 13.25
C ASP A 457 -6.34 -5.86 12.55
N ILE A 458 -7.00 -6.88 11.98
CA ILE A 458 -8.17 -6.84 11.07
C ILE A 458 -9.43 -6.18 11.70
N ASP A 459 -9.31 -5.65 12.91
CA ASP A 459 -10.43 -5.25 13.75
C ASP A 459 -10.49 -3.74 14.03
N ASP A 460 -9.54 -2.99 13.49
CA ASP A 460 -9.37 -1.55 13.64
C ASP A 460 -9.63 -0.79 12.34
N THR A 461 -10.06 0.48 12.44
CA THR A 461 -9.95 1.40 11.31
C THR A 461 -8.51 1.88 11.19
N PRO A 462 -8.06 2.40 10.03
CA PRO A 462 -6.74 3.00 9.94
C PRO A 462 -6.53 4.09 10.98
N LEU A 463 -7.57 4.88 11.26
CA LEU A 463 -7.54 5.90 12.29
C LEU A 463 -7.41 5.30 13.70
N SER A 464 -8.13 4.22 14.04
CA SER A 464 -7.98 3.58 15.36
C SER A 464 -6.63 2.94 15.56
N LEU A 465 -6.07 2.32 14.53
CA LEU A 465 -4.72 1.77 14.57
C LEU A 465 -3.68 2.89 14.75
N ALA A 466 -3.80 3.99 13.99
CA ALA A 466 -2.90 5.14 14.11
C ALA A 466 -2.96 5.77 15.51
N CYS A 467 -4.16 5.89 16.10
CA CYS A 467 -4.34 6.38 17.47
C CYS A 467 -3.68 5.44 18.50
N ARG A 468 -3.85 4.12 18.36
CA ARG A 468 -3.24 3.14 19.27
C ARG A 468 -1.71 3.16 19.20
N LEU A 469 -1.17 3.22 17.98
CA LEU A 469 0.27 3.20 17.73
C LEU A 469 0.96 4.52 18.11
N GLY A 470 0.21 5.60 18.36
CA GLY A 470 0.78 6.90 18.67
C GLY A 470 1.30 7.65 17.43
N ASP A 471 0.78 7.34 16.24
CA ASP A 471 1.25 7.96 15.00
C ASP A 471 0.51 9.27 14.71
N PHE A 472 1.00 10.37 15.31
CA PHE A 472 0.40 11.70 15.15
C PHE A 472 0.30 12.15 13.69
N GLY A 473 1.32 11.89 12.88
CA GLY A 473 1.34 12.30 11.47
C GLY A 473 0.23 11.61 10.68
N MET A 474 0.02 10.33 10.94
CA MET A 474 -1.03 9.54 10.32
C MET A 474 -2.42 9.96 10.79
N VAL A 475 -2.62 10.16 12.09
CA VAL A 475 -3.92 10.62 12.63
C VAL A 475 -4.30 11.95 11.97
N ARG A 476 -3.36 12.91 11.90
CA ARG A 476 -3.61 14.20 11.25
C ARG A 476 -3.98 14.05 9.78
N LEU A 477 -3.30 13.17 9.06
CA LEU A 477 -3.59 12.92 7.66
C LEU A 477 -5.01 12.35 7.49
N LEU A 478 -5.34 11.29 8.23
CA LEU A 478 -6.63 10.61 8.11
C LEU A 478 -7.81 11.53 8.49
N LEU A 479 -7.67 12.34 9.54
CA LEU A 479 -8.68 13.35 9.89
C LEU A 479 -8.85 14.41 8.79
N ASN A 480 -7.74 14.88 8.19
CA ASN A 480 -7.79 15.80 7.06
C ASN A 480 -8.42 15.18 5.80
N SER A 481 -8.34 13.86 5.65
CA SER A 481 -9.02 13.09 4.60
C SER A 481 -10.51 12.85 4.87
N GLY A 482 -11.03 13.32 6.02
CA GLY A 482 -12.44 13.20 6.38
C GLY A 482 -12.81 11.93 7.14
N ASP A 483 -11.84 11.27 7.78
CA ASP A 483 -12.13 10.17 8.70
C ASP A 483 -12.95 10.66 9.91
N ASP A 484 -13.96 9.90 10.32
CA ASP A 484 -14.82 10.24 11.47
C ASP A 484 -14.05 10.03 12.79
N PRO A 485 -13.75 11.10 13.56
CA PRO A 485 -13.06 10.99 14.85
C PRO A 485 -13.93 10.30 15.93
N ASN A 486 -15.22 10.08 15.66
CA ASN A 486 -16.16 9.42 16.57
C ASN A 486 -16.35 7.93 16.33
N HIS A 487 -15.61 7.37 15.37
CA HIS A 487 -15.66 5.94 15.16
C HIS A 487 -15.25 5.19 16.44
N THR A 488 -15.76 3.98 16.61
CA THR A 488 -15.41 3.13 17.74
C THR A 488 -14.75 1.86 17.22
N ASN A 489 -13.76 1.35 17.96
CA ASN A 489 -13.22 0.02 17.65
C ASN A 489 -14.30 -1.06 17.85
N LYS A 490 -14.00 -2.32 17.51
CA LYS A 490 -14.94 -3.44 17.69
C LYS A 490 -15.46 -3.65 19.13
N GLN A 491 -14.71 -3.22 20.14
CA GLN A 491 -15.11 -3.33 21.55
C GLN A 491 -16.05 -2.19 21.96
N GLY A 492 -16.37 -1.28 21.03
CA GLY A 492 -17.18 -0.08 21.27
C GLY A 492 -16.39 1.04 21.93
N SER A 493 -15.06 0.95 21.97
CA SER A 493 -14.19 1.95 22.57
C SER A 493 -13.99 3.14 21.63
N SER A 494 -14.08 4.35 22.16
CA SER A 494 -13.83 5.59 21.41
C SER A 494 -12.35 5.74 21.06
N LEU A 495 -12.05 6.30 19.88
CA LEU A 495 -10.69 6.68 19.48
C LEU A 495 -9.99 7.58 20.50
N LEU A 496 -10.73 8.56 21.04
CA LEU A 496 -10.22 9.46 22.07
C LEU A 496 -9.80 8.70 23.33
N TRP A 497 -10.56 7.67 23.71
CA TRP A 497 -10.21 6.82 24.85
C TRP A 497 -8.95 5.99 24.61
N GLU A 498 -8.80 5.41 23.42
CA GLU A 498 -7.60 4.64 23.07
C GLU A 498 -6.34 5.51 23.09
N ALA A 499 -6.42 6.73 22.53
CA ALA A 499 -5.32 7.69 22.56
C ALA A 499 -4.95 8.10 24.00
N LEU A 500 -5.94 8.39 24.84
CA LEU A 500 -5.74 8.74 26.25
C LEU A 500 -5.13 7.59 27.06
N LYS A 501 -5.61 6.35 26.86
CA LYS A 501 -5.09 5.15 27.52
C LYS A 501 -3.66 4.84 27.08
N GLY A 502 -3.34 5.08 25.81
CA GLY A 502 -1.99 4.95 25.24
C GLY A 502 -1.02 6.05 25.68
N GLY A 503 -1.54 7.15 26.25
CA GLY A 503 -0.76 8.29 26.71
C GLY A 503 -0.32 9.25 25.62
N HIS A 504 -1.09 9.30 24.53
CA HIS A 504 -0.79 10.13 23.36
C HIS A 504 -1.49 11.48 23.45
N ASP A 505 -1.03 12.36 24.35
CA ASP A 505 -1.67 13.68 24.64
C ASP A 505 -1.94 14.51 23.37
N SER A 506 -0.94 14.66 22.49
CA SER A 506 -1.10 15.43 21.25
C SER A 506 -2.13 14.81 20.29
N ILE A 507 -2.28 13.49 20.29
CA ILE A 507 -3.28 12.80 19.46
C ILE A 507 -4.68 12.98 20.04
N SER A 508 -4.81 12.88 21.36
CA SER A 508 -6.07 13.13 22.06
C SER A 508 -6.57 14.55 21.83
N ALA A 509 -5.69 15.55 21.93
CA ALA A 509 -6.00 16.94 21.59
C ALA A 509 -6.44 17.07 20.12
N LEU A 510 -5.69 16.49 19.19
CA LEU A 510 -6.00 16.52 17.75
C LEU A 510 -7.36 15.86 17.41
N LEU A 511 -7.71 14.76 18.07
CA LEU A 511 -9.03 14.11 17.91
C LEU A 511 -10.16 15.03 18.39
N ILE A 512 -9.99 15.68 19.55
CA ILE A 512 -10.97 16.65 20.07
C ILE A 512 -11.10 17.82 19.09
N GLU A 513 -9.98 18.38 18.63
CA GLU A 513 -9.96 19.45 17.63
C GLU A 513 -10.72 19.07 16.36
N GLY A 514 -10.51 17.84 15.87
CA GLY A 514 -11.18 17.25 14.72
C GLY A 514 -12.67 16.93 14.92
N GLY A 515 -13.23 17.09 16.12
CA GLY A 515 -14.65 16.90 16.40
C GLY A 515 -15.01 15.59 17.12
N ALA A 516 -14.06 14.96 17.81
CA ALA A 516 -14.37 13.85 18.70
C ALA A 516 -15.34 14.30 19.82
N ASP A 517 -16.39 13.50 20.01
CA ASP A 517 -17.42 13.62 21.03
C ASP A 517 -16.78 13.31 22.38
N ALA A 518 -16.16 14.32 22.99
CA ALA A 518 -15.75 14.27 24.38
C ALA A 518 -16.96 14.12 25.34
N ASN A 519 -18.18 14.33 24.85
CA ASN A 519 -19.41 14.41 25.64
C ASN A 519 -20.37 13.20 25.49
N ARG A 520 -20.02 12.15 24.73
CA ARG A 520 -20.94 11.05 24.43
C ARG A 520 -21.17 10.13 25.64
N LYS A 521 -22.46 10.03 26.04
CA LYS A 521 -23.00 9.31 27.22
C LYS A 521 -22.46 9.87 28.54
N PHE A 522 -23.41 10.30 29.38
CA PHE A 522 -23.32 10.94 30.70
C PHE A 522 -22.34 10.34 31.75
N HIS A 523 -21.57 9.30 31.39
CA HIS A 523 -20.61 8.60 32.24
C HIS A 523 -19.15 8.67 31.73
N LEU A 524 -18.87 9.05 30.47
CA LEU A 524 -17.50 9.03 29.91
C LEU A 524 -16.82 10.42 29.88
N THR A 525 -17.57 11.50 29.67
CA THR A 525 -17.04 12.89 29.66
C THR A 525 -16.22 13.21 30.91
N ASN A 526 -16.76 12.82 32.06
CA ASN A 526 -16.18 13.05 33.38
C ASN A 526 -14.87 12.29 33.58
N MET A 527 -14.65 11.25 32.78
CA MET A 527 -13.47 10.39 32.85
C MET A 527 -12.32 10.90 31.97
N TYR A 528 -12.59 11.61 30.87
CA TYR A 528 -11.53 12.14 30.00
C TYR A 528 -10.76 13.27 30.68
N LEU A 529 -11.46 14.28 31.22
CA LEU A 529 -10.82 15.39 31.93
C LEU A 529 -10.14 14.92 33.21
N GLY A 530 -10.78 14.02 33.97
CA GLY A 530 -10.18 13.43 35.16
C GLY A 530 -8.93 12.60 34.85
N LEU A 531 -8.94 11.79 33.79
CA LEU A 531 -7.76 11.02 33.38
C LEU A 531 -6.64 11.93 32.88
N ALA A 532 -6.95 12.90 32.02
CA ALA A 532 -5.98 13.88 31.54
C ALA A 532 -5.32 14.62 32.72
N SER A 533 -6.13 15.01 33.71
CA SER A 533 -5.68 15.66 34.94
C SER A 533 -4.87 14.76 35.85
N SER A 534 -5.18 13.46 35.93
CA SER A 534 -4.40 12.50 36.71
C SER A 534 -3.05 12.19 36.06
N LYS A 535 -2.99 12.17 34.72
CA LYS A 535 -1.82 11.78 33.93
C LYS A 535 -0.91 12.93 33.49
N GLY A 536 -1.36 14.18 33.58
CA GLY A 536 -0.55 15.33 33.15
C GLY A 536 -0.68 15.63 31.65
N TYR A 537 -1.81 15.29 31.03
CA TYR A 537 -2.07 15.54 29.61
C TYR A 537 -2.62 16.95 29.41
N HIS A 538 -1.73 17.94 29.44
CA HIS A 538 -2.06 19.35 29.39
C HIS A 538 -2.84 19.74 28.14
N ALA A 539 -2.39 19.33 26.95
CA ALA A 539 -3.02 19.73 25.70
C ALA A 539 -4.46 19.20 25.63
N THR A 540 -4.66 17.94 26.03
CA THR A 540 -5.99 17.33 26.11
C THR A 540 -6.87 18.03 27.14
N ALA A 541 -6.37 18.30 28.34
CA ALA A 541 -7.14 18.98 29.39
C ALA A 541 -7.62 20.37 28.92
N LYS A 542 -6.73 21.13 28.28
CA LYS A 542 -7.06 22.43 27.68
C LYS A 542 -8.16 22.31 26.62
N CYS A 543 -7.99 21.43 25.63
CA CYS A 543 -8.99 21.25 24.57
C CYS A 543 -10.35 20.79 25.12
N LEU A 544 -10.37 19.91 26.13
CA LEU A 544 -11.62 19.48 26.77
C LEU A 544 -12.36 20.65 27.43
N LEU A 545 -11.65 21.51 28.17
CA LEU A 545 -12.22 22.69 28.83
C LEU A 545 -12.76 23.70 27.81
N GLU A 546 -12.01 23.98 26.74
CA GLU A 546 -12.44 24.86 25.64
C GLU A 546 -13.69 24.33 24.92
N ARG A 547 -13.92 23.01 24.91
CA ARG A 547 -15.10 22.36 24.34
C ARG A 547 -16.23 22.13 25.38
N GLY A 548 -16.15 22.80 26.52
CA GLY A 548 -17.22 22.83 27.52
C GLY A 548 -17.28 21.59 28.42
N ALA A 549 -16.16 20.89 28.62
CA ALA A 549 -16.09 19.83 29.63
C ALA A 549 -16.45 20.40 31.02
N VAL A 550 -17.23 19.64 31.78
CA VAL A 550 -17.64 20.04 33.14
C VAL A 550 -16.43 19.96 34.07
N VAL A 551 -15.99 21.13 34.56
CA VAL A 551 -14.75 21.31 35.33
C VAL A 551 -14.69 20.44 36.59
N ASP A 552 -15.78 20.42 37.36
CA ASP A 552 -15.89 19.66 38.62
C ASP A 552 -16.49 18.25 38.44
N SER A 553 -16.44 17.72 37.21
CA SER A 553 -16.93 16.38 36.94
C SER A 553 -16.18 15.32 37.77
N ILE A 554 -16.88 14.31 38.30
CA ILE A 554 -16.23 13.26 39.10
C ILE A 554 -15.81 12.07 38.23
N ALA A 555 -14.53 11.68 38.29
CA ALA A 555 -13.98 10.50 37.63
C ALA A 555 -14.32 9.20 38.39
N TRP A 556 -13.88 8.01 37.90
CA TRP A 556 -14.11 6.73 38.59
C TRP A 556 -13.53 6.64 40.00
N SER A 557 -12.54 7.46 40.32
CA SER A 557 -11.96 7.57 41.67
C SER A 557 -12.86 8.34 42.65
N TRP A 558 -14.05 8.81 42.21
CA TRP A 558 -14.95 9.70 42.94
C TRP A 558 -14.31 11.05 43.27
N GLN A 559 -13.46 11.55 42.38
CA GLN A 559 -12.71 12.78 42.58
C GLN A 559 -12.80 13.70 41.40
N THR A 560 -12.67 14.99 41.67
CA THR A 560 -12.62 16.03 40.65
C THR A 560 -11.26 16.04 39.94
N PRO A 561 -11.21 16.48 38.67
CA PRO A 561 -9.98 16.76 37.94
C PRO A 561 -8.96 17.53 38.76
N LEU A 562 -9.41 18.53 39.52
CA LEU A 562 -8.55 19.36 40.35
C LEU A 562 -7.86 18.57 41.47
N LEU A 563 -8.59 17.65 42.13
CA LEU A 563 -8.02 16.76 43.15
C LEU A 563 -7.01 15.77 42.55
N GLU A 564 -7.29 15.23 41.36
CA GLU A 564 -6.37 14.33 40.66
C GLU A 564 -5.10 15.06 40.20
N ALA A 565 -5.23 16.24 39.58
CA ALA A 565 -4.09 17.08 39.18
C ALA A 565 -3.28 17.53 40.40
N SER A 566 -3.94 17.91 41.50
CA SER A 566 -3.25 18.36 42.72
C SER A 566 -2.51 17.23 43.43
N ARG A 567 -3.12 16.03 43.49
CA ARG A 567 -2.47 14.85 44.08
C ARG A 567 -1.26 14.41 43.28
N ASN A 568 -1.35 14.45 41.96
CA ASN A 568 -0.25 14.07 41.07
C ASN A 568 0.69 15.23 40.76
N GLY A 569 0.33 16.44 41.22
CA GLY A 569 1.01 17.73 41.10
C GLY A 569 1.42 18.13 39.70
N HIS A 570 0.43 18.13 38.82
CA HIS A 570 0.48 18.68 37.47
C HIS A 570 0.04 20.15 37.53
N GLU A 571 0.99 21.03 37.84
CA GLU A 571 0.74 22.45 38.17
C GLU A 571 0.08 23.23 37.03
N ASP A 572 0.51 22.96 35.82
CA ASP A 572 -0.03 23.52 34.58
C ASP A 572 -1.52 23.17 34.37
N ILE A 573 -1.93 21.93 34.68
CA ILE A 573 -3.33 21.52 34.63
C ILE A 573 -4.12 22.14 35.79
N VAL A 574 -3.51 22.28 36.98
CA VAL A 574 -4.19 22.95 38.09
C VAL A 574 -4.48 24.41 37.72
N SER A 575 -3.53 25.13 37.11
CA SER A 575 -3.76 26.49 36.61
C SER A 575 -4.96 26.53 35.65
N LEU A 576 -4.98 25.64 34.64
CA LEU A 576 -6.08 25.56 33.67
C LEU A 576 -7.44 25.31 34.32
N LEU A 577 -7.51 24.38 35.29
CA LEU A 577 -8.76 24.03 35.97
C LEU A 577 -9.26 25.18 36.85
N VAL A 578 -8.36 25.85 37.56
CA VAL A 578 -8.70 26.98 38.42
C VAL A 578 -9.15 28.19 37.59
N GLU A 579 -8.47 28.49 36.47
CA GLU A 579 -8.88 29.51 35.51
C GLU A 579 -10.25 29.19 34.88
N ALA A 580 -10.57 27.91 34.69
CA ALA A 580 -11.88 27.44 34.23
C ALA A 580 -12.97 27.46 35.34
N GLY A 581 -12.63 27.85 36.57
CA GLY A 581 -13.58 28.01 37.68
C GLY A 581 -13.81 26.75 38.52
N ALA A 582 -12.83 25.86 38.64
CA ALA A 582 -12.92 24.67 39.49
C ALA A 582 -13.20 25.00 40.97
N ASP A 583 -14.04 24.19 41.61
CA ASP A 583 -14.39 24.34 43.02
C ASP A 583 -13.25 23.83 43.93
N LEU A 584 -12.51 24.78 44.52
CA LEU A 584 -11.39 24.52 45.43
C LEU A 584 -11.81 23.85 46.75
N THR A 585 -13.12 23.81 47.07
CA THR A 585 -13.63 23.25 48.34
C THR A 585 -13.93 21.76 48.25
N ARG A 586 -13.93 21.17 47.04
CA ARG A 586 -14.21 19.76 46.84
C ARG A 586 -13.17 18.87 47.50
N THR A 587 -13.63 17.83 48.18
CA THR A 587 -12.74 16.95 48.96
C THR A 587 -12.70 15.54 48.42
N ASP A 588 -11.56 14.87 48.61
CA ASP A 588 -11.43 13.44 48.35
C ASP A 588 -12.15 12.60 49.42
N GLN A 589 -12.10 11.27 49.30
CA GLN A 589 -12.76 10.35 50.24
C GLN A 589 -12.29 10.51 51.70
N LYS A 590 -11.11 11.08 51.94
CA LYS A 590 -10.55 11.37 53.27
C LYS A 590 -10.89 12.78 53.76
N GLY A 591 -11.68 13.55 53.00
CA GLY A 591 -12.01 14.93 53.32
C GLY A 591 -10.93 15.92 52.93
N ARG A 592 -9.96 15.54 52.09
CA ARG A 592 -8.83 16.42 51.76
C ARG A 592 -9.16 17.31 50.59
N THR A 593 -8.97 18.61 50.77
CA THR A 593 -9.06 19.63 49.70
C THR A 593 -7.89 19.47 48.69
N PRO A 594 -7.96 20.13 47.52
CA PRO A 594 -6.85 20.17 46.57
C PRO A 594 -5.56 20.68 47.24
N LEU A 595 -5.66 21.75 48.03
CA LEU A 595 -4.54 22.30 48.81
C LEU A 595 -3.95 21.27 49.79
N ALA A 596 -4.79 20.55 50.54
CA ALA A 596 -4.35 19.48 51.43
C ALA A 596 -3.63 18.34 50.68
N THR A 597 -4.10 17.98 49.48
CA THR A 597 -3.43 16.97 48.64
C THR A 597 -2.08 17.46 48.07
N ALA A 598 -2.01 18.70 47.58
CA ALA A 598 -0.78 19.32 47.09
C ALA A 598 0.28 19.47 48.20
N SER A 599 -0.15 19.87 49.40
CA SER A 599 0.69 20.02 50.59
C SER A 599 1.33 18.70 51.01
N ARG A 600 0.54 17.62 51.04
CA ARG A 600 1.04 16.27 51.33
C ARG A 600 1.99 15.74 50.27
N ARG A 601 1.80 16.10 48.99
CA ARG A 601 2.74 15.76 47.90
C ARG A 601 4.06 16.49 48.07
N GLY A 602 3.99 17.76 48.48
CA GLY A 602 5.15 18.63 48.70
C GLY A 602 5.49 19.51 47.52
N SER A 603 4.49 20.00 46.79
CA SER A 603 4.66 20.96 45.69
C SER A 603 4.45 22.40 46.21
N PRO A 604 5.51 23.15 46.55
CA PRO A 604 5.38 24.49 47.11
C PRO A 604 4.76 25.49 46.12
N ASP A 605 5.06 25.37 44.82
CA ASP A 605 4.51 26.26 43.78
C ASP A 605 3.03 26.01 43.57
N LEU A 606 2.62 24.74 43.51
CA LEU A 606 1.21 24.35 43.50
C LEU A 606 0.44 24.84 44.74
N VAL A 607 1.05 24.73 45.92
CA VAL A 607 0.47 25.23 47.18
C VAL A 607 0.26 26.75 47.07
N ARG A 608 1.26 27.49 46.60
CA ARG A 608 1.17 28.94 46.39
C ARG A 608 0.03 29.28 45.43
N LEU A 609 -0.02 28.63 44.26
CA LEU A 609 -1.06 28.83 43.26
C LEU A 609 -2.47 28.62 43.83
N LEU A 610 -2.70 27.52 44.56
CA LEU A 610 -4.01 27.21 45.13
C LEU A 610 -4.44 28.23 46.20
N ILE A 611 -3.50 28.76 46.98
CA ILE A 611 -3.76 29.79 48.00
C ILE A 611 -4.08 31.14 47.35
N GLU A 612 -3.30 31.54 46.34
CA GLU A 612 -3.53 32.78 45.59
C GLU A 612 -4.93 32.84 44.97
N HIS A 613 -5.51 31.68 44.65
CA HIS A 613 -6.87 31.54 44.12
C HIS A 613 -7.95 31.31 45.19
N GLY A 614 -7.61 31.47 46.47
CA GLY A 614 -8.59 31.51 47.57
C GLY A 614 -8.85 30.17 48.28
N SER A 615 -7.94 29.20 48.19
CA SER A 615 -8.04 27.97 48.99
C SER A 615 -7.93 28.30 50.49
N ASP A 616 -8.79 27.67 51.32
CA ASP A 616 -8.68 27.76 52.77
C ASP A 616 -7.42 27.01 53.26
N VAL A 617 -6.43 27.79 53.71
CA VAL A 617 -5.13 27.33 54.20
C VAL A 617 -5.27 26.41 55.42
N ASN A 618 -6.36 26.51 56.17
CA ASN A 618 -6.59 25.79 57.43
C ASN A 618 -7.72 24.74 57.33
N ALA A 619 -8.19 24.42 56.11
CA ALA A 619 -9.25 23.44 55.90
C ALA A 619 -8.88 22.06 56.46
N LYS A 620 -9.74 21.51 57.31
CA LYS A 620 -9.51 20.20 57.97
C LYS A 620 -10.07 19.04 57.17
N ASP A 621 -9.31 17.94 57.09
CA ASP A 621 -9.79 16.67 56.55
C ASP A 621 -10.63 15.88 57.58
N LYS A 622 -11.10 14.67 57.25
CA LYS A 622 -11.93 13.84 58.16
C LYS A 622 -11.18 13.36 59.41
N GLN A 623 -9.86 13.52 59.45
CA GLN A 623 -9.00 13.22 60.59
C GLN A 623 -8.56 14.50 61.32
N ASP A 624 -9.29 15.61 61.12
CA ASP A 624 -8.97 16.95 61.62
C ASP A 624 -7.59 17.47 61.19
N SER A 625 -6.95 16.84 60.18
CA SER A 625 -5.63 17.24 59.71
C SER A 625 -5.71 18.44 58.78
N THR A 626 -4.95 19.51 59.09
CA THR A 626 -4.78 20.68 58.21
C THR A 626 -3.79 20.39 57.07
N PRO A 627 -3.74 21.21 56.00
CA PRO A 627 -2.74 21.06 54.94
C PRO A 627 -1.30 21.08 55.47
N LEU A 628 -1.03 21.93 56.47
CA LEU A 628 0.26 22.02 57.17
C LEU A 628 0.59 20.71 57.90
N ALA A 629 -0.34 20.17 58.69
CA ALA A 629 -0.14 18.89 59.37
C ALA A 629 0.14 17.75 58.35
N LEU A 630 -0.54 17.75 57.21
CA LEU A 630 -0.31 16.75 56.16
C LEU A 630 1.05 16.90 55.45
N ALA A 631 1.51 18.13 55.19
CA ALA A 631 2.85 18.39 54.64
C ALA A 631 3.93 17.91 55.61
N LEU A 632 3.77 18.23 56.88
CA LEU A 632 4.69 17.88 57.95
C LEU A 632 4.78 16.37 58.20
N ARG A 633 3.65 15.65 58.23
CA ARG A 633 3.64 14.17 58.34
C ARG A 633 4.36 13.50 57.17
N ALA A 634 4.33 14.13 56.00
CA ALA A 634 4.97 13.64 54.79
C ALA A 634 6.41 14.16 54.61
N GLY A 635 6.96 14.92 55.58
CA GLY A 635 8.32 15.49 55.52
C GLY A 635 8.49 16.54 54.41
N ARG A 636 7.41 17.21 54.00
CA ARG A 636 7.39 18.18 52.89
C ARG A 636 7.64 19.60 53.37
N TRP A 637 8.85 19.84 53.85
CA TRP A 637 9.22 21.07 54.56
C TRP A 637 9.12 22.35 53.74
N GLN A 638 9.43 22.33 52.44
CA GLN A 638 9.23 23.51 51.59
C GLN A 638 7.75 23.86 51.38
N ALA A 639 6.87 22.87 51.25
CA ALA A 639 5.44 23.13 51.21
C ALA A 639 4.90 23.62 52.56
N ALA A 640 5.42 23.09 53.68
CA ALA A 640 5.11 23.58 55.02
C ALA A 640 5.53 25.03 55.20
N LYS A 641 6.72 25.41 54.71
CA LYS A 641 7.19 26.80 54.69
C LYS A 641 6.23 27.71 53.92
N THR A 642 5.88 27.36 52.68
CA THR A 642 4.93 28.13 51.88
C THR A 642 3.57 28.29 52.57
N LEU A 643 3.07 27.25 53.25
CA LEU A 643 1.82 27.32 54.02
C LEU A 643 1.92 28.31 55.18
N ILE A 644 3.02 28.27 55.95
CA ILE A 644 3.24 29.20 57.08
C ILE A 644 3.36 30.65 56.57
N GLU A 645 4.12 30.88 55.49
CA GLU A 645 4.23 32.20 54.83
C GLU A 645 2.86 32.76 54.41
N ASN A 646 1.88 31.89 54.17
CA ASN A 646 0.53 32.24 53.75
C ASN A 646 -0.54 32.07 54.86
N GLY A 647 -0.13 32.10 56.13
CA GLY A 647 -1.06 32.17 57.27
C GLY A 647 -1.64 30.83 57.74
N ALA A 648 -0.96 29.71 57.48
CA ALA A 648 -1.31 28.44 58.09
C ALA A 648 -1.12 28.48 59.61
N ASP A 649 -2.11 27.99 60.34
CA ASP A 649 -2.03 27.86 61.79
C ASP A 649 -1.13 26.67 62.17
N PHE A 650 0.06 27.00 62.69
CA PHE A 650 1.05 26.04 63.14
C PHE A 650 0.77 25.51 64.56
N ASN A 651 -0.11 26.13 65.34
CA ASN A 651 -0.52 25.62 66.66
C ASN A 651 -1.42 24.38 66.55
N LEU A 652 -2.12 24.26 65.42
CA LEU A 652 -3.01 23.13 65.10
C LEU A 652 -2.28 21.96 64.42
N SER A 653 -0.94 21.97 64.35
CA SER A 653 -0.12 20.95 63.69
C SER A 653 0.00 19.67 64.54
N ASP A 654 -1.13 19.01 64.74
CA ASP A 654 -1.35 17.84 65.58
C ASP A 654 -0.66 16.57 65.04
N LEU A 655 0.62 16.36 65.35
CA LEU A 655 1.25 15.05 65.10
C LEU A 655 1.76 14.31 66.32
N ASP A 656 2.18 14.96 67.40
CA ASP A 656 2.64 14.26 68.61
C ASP A 656 2.65 15.16 69.87
N GLY A 657 1.97 16.32 69.84
CA GLY A 657 2.07 17.34 70.90
C GLY A 657 3.44 18.05 71.00
N TYR A 658 4.35 17.80 70.05
CA TYR A 658 5.66 18.48 69.99
C TYR A 658 5.54 19.86 69.32
N PRO A 659 6.15 20.92 69.89
CA PRO A 659 6.23 22.22 69.23
C PRO A 659 6.89 22.10 67.86
N LEU A 660 6.26 22.68 66.83
CA LEU A 660 6.74 22.63 65.45
C LEU A 660 8.18 23.16 65.32
N LEU A 661 8.52 24.17 66.12
CA LEU A 661 9.84 24.80 66.23
C LEU A 661 10.96 23.80 66.60
N LEU A 662 10.69 22.88 67.52
CA LEU A 662 11.69 21.89 67.96
C LEU A 662 11.92 20.83 66.89
N ARG A 663 10.86 20.39 66.21
CA ARG A 663 10.97 19.37 65.16
C ARG A 663 11.68 19.91 63.91
N SER A 664 11.36 21.13 63.47
CA SER A 664 12.07 21.77 62.35
C SER A 664 13.56 21.96 62.66
N SER A 665 13.91 22.29 63.91
CA SER A 665 15.31 22.35 64.35
C SER A 665 16.00 20.98 64.31
N ARG A 666 15.39 19.93 64.88
CA ARG A 666 15.96 18.57 64.92
C ARG A 666 16.13 17.94 63.53
N GLU A 667 15.22 18.23 62.61
CA GLU A 667 15.25 17.73 61.23
C GLU A 667 16.10 18.62 60.29
N GLY A 668 16.65 19.75 60.79
CA GLY A 668 17.60 20.58 60.05
C GLY A 668 16.98 21.62 59.11
N HIS A 669 15.71 21.98 59.32
CA HIS A 669 14.96 22.95 58.51
C HIS A 669 15.06 24.36 59.09
N GLY A 670 16.28 24.93 59.06
CA GLY A 670 16.59 26.23 59.64
C GLY A 670 15.77 27.39 59.06
N ASP A 671 15.39 27.31 57.79
CA ASP A 671 14.52 28.30 57.14
C ASP A 671 13.09 28.30 57.68
N VAL A 672 12.57 27.14 58.09
CA VAL A 672 11.27 27.02 58.78
C VAL A 672 11.39 27.47 60.24
N VAL A 673 12.50 27.17 60.92
CA VAL A 673 12.79 27.67 62.29
C VAL A 673 12.79 29.20 62.32
N GLU A 674 13.52 29.83 61.39
CA GLU A 674 13.59 31.28 61.26
C GLU A 674 12.22 31.89 61.00
N LEU A 675 11.44 31.30 60.08
CA LEU A 675 10.09 31.76 59.76
C LEU A 675 9.13 31.69 60.96
N LEU A 676 9.20 30.63 61.76
CA LEU A 676 8.36 30.47 62.97
C LEU A 676 8.70 31.51 64.05
N ILE A 677 9.99 31.77 64.29
CA ILE A 677 10.44 32.81 65.22
C ILE A 677 9.95 34.19 64.75
N GLN A 678 10.03 34.46 63.44
CA GLN A 678 9.49 35.71 62.86
C GLN A 678 7.97 35.84 63.07
N HIS A 679 7.23 34.73 63.11
CA HIS A 679 5.78 34.70 63.35
C HIS A 679 5.42 34.61 64.86
N GLY A 680 6.39 34.79 65.76
CA GLY A 680 6.17 34.97 67.20
C GLY A 680 6.26 33.71 68.06
N GLU A 681 6.78 32.60 67.54
CA GLU A 681 7.10 31.40 68.35
C GLU A 681 8.26 31.66 69.33
N ASP A 682 8.15 31.11 70.54
CA ASP A 682 9.13 31.34 71.61
C ASP A 682 10.44 30.57 71.35
N ALA A 683 11.48 31.30 70.97
CA ALA A 683 12.82 30.78 70.72
C ALA A 683 13.46 30.09 71.93
N SER A 684 12.94 30.28 73.15
CA SER A 684 13.40 29.59 74.37
C SER A 684 13.20 28.07 74.33
N MET A 685 12.38 27.57 73.40
CA MET A 685 12.07 26.15 73.21
C MET A 685 13.10 25.39 72.35
N LEU A 686 14.09 26.07 71.77
CA LEU A 686 15.17 25.44 71.01
C LEU A 686 16.19 24.78 71.97
N PRO A 687 16.71 23.59 71.64
CA PRO A 687 17.75 22.96 72.45
C PRO A 687 19.00 23.86 72.43
N GLU A 688 19.60 24.10 73.61
CA GLU A 688 20.84 24.85 73.69
C GLU A 688 21.89 24.24 72.75
N PRO A 689 22.67 25.08 72.04
CA PRO A 689 23.76 24.56 71.20
C PRO A 689 24.64 23.65 72.07
N PRO A 690 25.11 22.51 71.54
CA PRO A 690 25.93 21.60 72.32
C PRO A 690 27.08 22.38 72.94
N VAL A 691 27.16 22.34 74.26
CA VAL A 691 28.22 22.96 75.05
C VAL A 691 29.54 22.55 74.38
N GLN A 692 30.25 23.52 73.81
CA GLN A 692 31.62 23.32 73.38
C GLN A 692 32.40 22.93 74.63
N GLU A 693 32.76 21.64 74.76
CA GLU A 693 33.79 21.24 75.71
C GLU A 693 35.05 22.05 75.38
N PRO A 694 35.71 22.66 76.38
CA PRO A 694 36.84 23.53 76.14
C PRO A 694 37.96 22.72 75.48
N THR A 695 38.37 23.20 74.31
CA THR A 695 39.56 22.79 73.60
C THR A 695 40.75 22.79 74.57
N ARG A 696 41.30 21.60 74.85
CA ARG A 696 42.65 21.50 75.40
C ARG A 696 43.61 22.02 74.35
N ASN A 697 44.16 23.20 74.61
CA ASN A 697 45.35 23.74 73.94
C ASN A 697 46.51 22.73 74.01
N PRO A 698 47.12 22.35 72.88
CA PRO A 698 48.47 21.84 72.85
C PRO A 698 49.33 22.87 72.11
N LEU A 699 49.75 23.91 72.83
CA LEU A 699 50.83 24.80 72.42
C LEU A 699 51.77 24.97 73.62
N GLU A 700 52.51 23.92 73.90
CA GLU A 700 53.79 23.94 74.59
C GLU A 700 54.47 22.63 74.21
N ASP A 701 55.17 22.66 73.08
CA ASP A 701 56.51 22.07 72.93
C ASP A 701 57.04 22.43 71.54
N TYR A 702 58.06 23.29 71.58
CA TYR A 702 58.87 23.76 70.47
C TYR A 702 59.94 22.69 70.22
N GLU A 703 60.18 22.29 68.95
CA GLU A 703 61.52 22.25 68.32
C GLU A 703 61.46 21.71 66.87
N PRO A 704 62.48 22.02 66.02
CA PRO A 704 62.29 22.35 64.62
C PRO A 704 62.48 21.18 63.64
N SER A 705 61.98 21.39 62.42
CA SER A 705 62.12 20.55 61.23
C SER A 705 63.56 20.14 60.91
N PRO A 706 63.73 19.04 60.16
CA PRO A 706 64.42 19.20 58.87
C PRO A 706 63.73 18.48 57.69
N GLU A 707 63.70 19.21 56.58
CA GLU A 707 64.02 18.81 55.19
C GLU A 707 63.42 17.53 54.54
N LEU A 708 62.84 17.80 53.36
CA LEU A 708 62.48 16.91 52.23
C LEU A 708 63.50 15.81 51.90
N PRO A 709 63.07 14.71 51.22
CA PRO A 709 63.25 14.70 49.75
C PRO A 709 62.11 14.05 48.94
N ILE A 710 62.24 14.31 47.63
CA ILE A 710 61.35 14.10 46.50
C ILE A 710 61.48 12.68 45.89
N GLY A 711 60.34 12.10 45.48
CA GLY A 711 60.13 11.28 44.25
C GLY A 711 60.34 9.75 44.31
N PRO A 712 59.97 8.98 43.25
CA PRO A 712 58.98 9.22 42.16
C PRO A 712 58.08 7.98 41.83
N GLU A 713 57.29 8.09 40.75
CA GLU A 713 56.65 7.03 39.91
C GLU A 713 55.20 6.60 40.25
N THR A 714 54.18 7.12 39.52
CA THR A 714 53.52 6.61 38.28
C THR A 714 52.91 5.21 38.35
N PHE A 715 51.58 5.10 38.21
CA PHE A 715 50.92 4.33 37.15
C PHE A 715 49.43 4.71 36.99
N ASP A 716 48.98 4.57 35.75
CA ASP A 716 47.84 5.15 35.06
C ASP A 716 46.43 4.57 35.34
N ASN A 717 45.44 5.42 34.97
CA ASN A 717 44.13 5.14 34.35
C ASN A 717 43.01 4.44 35.16
N ILE A 718 41.82 5.08 35.23
CA ILE A 718 40.74 4.97 34.22
C ILE A 718 39.63 6.01 34.55
N PHE A 719 39.24 6.76 33.52
CA PHE A 719 38.14 7.73 33.49
C PHE A 719 36.82 7.03 33.12
N MET A 720 35.70 7.42 33.76
CA MET A 720 34.34 7.21 33.25
C MET A 720 33.45 8.36 33.77
N ARG A 721 33.10 9.32 32.90
CA ARG A 721 31.85 10.09 33.03
C ARG A 721 31.47 10.71 31.69
N PHE A 722 30.26 10.38 31.27
CA PHE A 722 29.49 11.06 30.23
C PHE A 722 29.20 12.51 30.64
N LEU A 723 29.46 13.43 29.72
CA LEU A 723 28.48 14.38 29.20
C LEU A 723 28.77 14.60 27.72
#